data_AF-G0R0B9-F1
#
_entry.id   AF-G0R0B9-F1
#
_cell.length_a   1.000
_cell.length_b   1.000
_cell.length_c   1.000
_cell.angle_alpha   90.00
_cell.angle_beta   90.00
_cell.angle_gamma   90.00
#
_symmetry.space_group_name_H-M   'P 1'
#
loop_
_entity.id
_entity.type
_entity.pdbx_description
1 polymer ?
#
loop_
_entity_poly.entity_id
_entity_poly.type
_entity_poly.pdbx_seq_one_letter_code
_entity_poly.pdbx_strand_id
1 'polypeptide(L)'
;LQNNFPQQAQPIRVTMDFSLSKITQDTEYLKNLMQHIQVYLQQLLKVIPAQGPNKFHSQKCDDIVVPIKYRTDGERNSDVHIWVVESHDTKNFLASAVYCQLDNTLKRVNYGIIKVNMNRADQNQHNSGFKKDLNNLLHECFHILGFSSGLYEYWVNPLTGDYYGEDIKKYLKTVTIREKEIQALSTPNVLATAQKYYSCPTLEGMLLENIGPNYYIGSHWKKTIMLNELMSSGQSQLDSQVSVFTIALLRDSGFYAEVNESMAEDIQWGRNRGCEFVLQFCYSETQYPEYQYKQYQVQQCSFKNNGYGLTTSSAYVDKCKYIKNQIYCEDQDYAGPLNKLTFQYFGVQSKCLQSTANDGNYFNIKSDSRRCHYVQCSPDSTQILIIITQLNYKRLFCNKQDEGKEIEIVQGEPQFGHISCPDNYREFCGYTPECPKYCSRKGICISGQCKCQSGWTGFDCNVEQKICPYFILGYNPSQCVKTCPTGFFANPDRVCRDDCPKGFYKNNENQACANCDISCIRCTGPTMNDCIECGFLAFLEEGNCVQQCRNDEFQLVDQRTCIKSVNQGCDQFCERCNFTTHSQCTLCQEQYFLNLITRKCVPAYDCPKGTFANDTTNTCEICELTGCDQCAKCPKGCLKCSRQCVSFCPENQFADIEQRKCVSIITCEQGSYYWQNKCYDKCPRGTLTENNQCLLCPQGCLECPSQQICSQCDNKNGWILQNNESCTINN
;
A
#
# COMPACT_ATOMS: atom_id res chain seq x y z
N LEU A 1 -7.22 -50.75 17.68
CA LEU A 1 -7.79 -49.51 17.12
C LEU A 1 -7.18 -48.34 17.87
N GLN A 2 -5.99 -47.89 17.45
CA GLN A 2 -5.41 -46.65 17.97
C GLN A 2 -6.16 -45.51 17.28
N ASN A 3 -6.88 -44.71 18.06
CA ASN A 3 -7.54 -43.50 17.59
C ASN A 3 -6.47 -42.51 17.10
N ASN A 4 -6.25 -42.46 15.78
CA ASN A 4 -5.51 -41.39 15.13
C ASN A 4 -6.38 -40.13 15.16
N PHE A 5 -6.37 -39.41 16.28
CA PHE A 5 -6.70 -38.00 16.25
C PHE A 5 -5.61 -37.29 15.41
N PRO A 6 -5.96 -36.45 14.43
CA PRO A 6 -4.97 -35.68 13.69
C PRO A 6 -4.17 -34.84 14.69
N GLN A 7 -2.86 -35.00 14.64
CA GLN A 7 -1.96 -34.34 15.57
C GLN A 7 -2.00 -32.82 15.31
N GLN A 8 -2.27 -32.03 16.35
CA GLN A 8 -2.44 -30.59 16.21
C GLN A 8 -1.09 -29.90 15.99
N ALA A 9 -1.05 -28.92 15.09
CA ALA A 9 0.12 -28.07 14.89
C ALA A 9 0.45 -27.27 16.16
N GLN A 10 1.73 -27.21 16.52
CA GLN A 10 2.23 -26.50 17.69
C GLN A 10 3.44 -25.63 17.32
N PRO A 11 3.74 -24.56 18.08
CA PRO A 11 4.96 -23.77 17.91
C PRO A 11 6.21 -24.65 17.79
N ILE A 12 7.07 -24.36 16.81
CA ILE A 12 8.29 -25.14 16.57
C ILE A 12 9.23 -25.09 17.78
N ARG A 13 9.67 -26.25 18.28
CA ARG A 13 10.64 -26.31 19.38
C ARG A 13 12.06 -26.29 18.80
N VAL A 14 12.63 -25.09 18.68
CA VAL A 14 14.04 -24.92 18.32
C VAL A 14 14.89 -25.04 19.59
N THR A 15 15.86 -25.94 19.59
CA THR A 15 16.85 -26.09 20.68
C THR A 15 18.23 -25.76 20.15
N MET A 16 19.10 -25.24 21.00
CA MET A 16 20.42 -24.75 20.60
C MET A 16 21.48 -25.23 21.59
N ASP A 17 22.64 -25.63 21.07
CA ASP A 17 23.76 -26.08 21.88
C ASP A 17 25.06 -25.35 21.48
N PHE A 18 25.73 -24.78 22.49
CA PHE A 18 26.94 -23.98 22.40
C PHE A 18 28.16 -24.72 22.95
N SER A 19 28.01 -25.97 23.41
CA SER A 19 29.10 -26.75 24.04
C SER A 19 30.17 -27.22 23.04
N LEU A 20 29.91 -27.07 21.74
CA LEU A 20 30.88 -27.36 20.68
C LEU A 20 31.88 -26.22 20.48
N SER A 21 31.68 -25.05 21.11
CA SER A 21 32.69 -23.98 21.21
C SER A 21 33.39 -23.98 22.58
N LYS A 22 34.53 -23.31 22.67
CA LYS A 22 35.14 -22.99 23.97
C LYS A 22 34.29 -21.90 24.64
N ILE A 23 33.86 -22.10 25.88
CA ILE A 23 33.05 -21.12 26.61
C ILE A 23 33.89 -19.86 26.88
N THR A 24 33.45 -18.71 26.36
CA THR A 24 34.06 -17.39 26.54
C THR A 24 32.99 -16.34 26.91
N GLN A 25 33.38 -15.09 27.15
CA GLN A 25 32.42 -13.97 27.30
C GLN A 25 31.60 -13.76 26.02
N ASP A 26 32.17 -14.07 24.86
CA ASP A 26 31.53 -13.99 23.54
C ASP A 26 30.34 -14.96 23.46
N THR A 27 30.42 -16.10 24.14
CA THR A 27 29.36 -17.10 24.20
C THR A 27 28.06 -16.55 24.82
N GLU A 28 28.14 -15.65 25.79
CA GLU A 28 26.93 -15.10 26.45
C GLU A 28 26.19 -14.12 25.53
N TYR A 29 26.93 -13.32 24.76
CA TYR A 29 26.35 -12.47 23.73
C TYR A 29 25.62 -13.30 22.66
N LEU A 30 26.25 -14.36 22.16
CA LEU A 30 25.64 -15.27 21.19
C LEU A 30 24.41 -15.97 21.74
N LYS A 31 24.46 -16.47 22.98
CA LYS A 31 23.29 -17.09 23.63
C LYS A 31 22.12 -16.12 23.67
N ASN A 32 22.36 -14.85 24.01
CA ASN A 32 21.34 -13.83 24.02
C ASN A 32 20.73 -13.62 22.61
N LEU A 33 21.55 -13.41 21.58
CA LEU A 33 21.08 -13.28 20.18
C LEU A 33 20.24 -14.48 19.73
N MET A 34 20.74 -15.67 19.97
CA MET A 34 20.12 -16.92 19.53
C MET A 34 18.81 -17.21 20.28
N GLN A 35 18.70 -16.82 21.56
CA GLN A 35 17.42 -16.85 22.29
C GLN A 35 16.36 -15.95 21.65
N HIS A 36 16.73 -14.77 21.16
CA HIS A 36 15.81 -13.89 20.43
C HIS A 36 15.32 -14.55 19.14
N ILE A 37 16.21 -15.20 18.40
CA ILE A 37 15.87 -15.95 17.18
C ILE A 37 14.98 -17.14 17.49
N GLN A 38 15.25 -17.89 18.56
CA GLN A 38 14.39 -18.99 18.99
C GLN A 38 12.95 -18.54 19.20
N VAL A 39 12.75 -17.42 19.91
CA VAL A 39 11.44 -16.82 20.18
C VAL A 39 10.78 -16.31 18.90
N TYR A 40 11.56 -15.75 17.97
CA TYR A 40 11.07 -15.32 16.66
C TYR A 40 10.54 -16.52 15.85
N LEU A 41 11.34 -17.58 15.72
CA LEU A 41 10.98 -18.78 14.95
C LEU A 41 9.78 -19.53 15.54
N GLN A 42 9.68 -19.61 16.87
CA GLN A 42 8.52 -20.18 17.58
C GLN A 42 7.20 -19.48 17.27
N GLN A 43 7.24 -18.20 16.93
CA GLN A 43 6.04 -17.43 16.58
C GLN A 43 5.74 -17.48 15.09
N LEU A 44 6.79 -17.61 14.29
CA LEU A 44 6.68 -17.68 12.84
C LEU A 44 6.13 -19.03 12.39
N LEU A 45 6.56 -20.12 13.04
CA LEU A 45 6.38 -21.47 12.51
C LEU A 45 5.66 -22.38 13.50
N LYS A 46 4.65 -23.10 13.01
CA LYS A 46 4.13 -24.29 13.69
C LYS A 46 4.42 -25.55 12.89
N VAL A 47 4.62 -26.63 13.62
CA VAL A 47 4.93 -27.95 13.07
C VAL A 47 4.08 -29.01 13.74
N ILE A 48 3.98 -30.19 13.10
CA ILE A 48 3.61 -31.41 13.80
C ILE A 48 4.80 -31.84 14.65
N PRO A 49 4.72 -31.85 16.00
CA PRO A 49 5.91 -32.02 16.84
C PRO A 49 6.54 -33.41 16.72
N ALA A 50 7.86 -33.47 16.87
CA ALA A 50 8.58 -34.72 17.09
C ALA A 50 8.04 -35.46 18.33
N GLN A 51 7.72 -36.74 18.16
CA GLN A 51 7.10 -37.58 19.21
C GLN A 51 8.10 -38.15 20.22
N GLY A 52 9.39 -38.16 19.87
CA GLY A 52 10.47 -38.68 20.70
C GLY A 52 11.69 -37.76 20.69
N PRO A 53 12.79 -38.19 21.33
CA PRO A 53 14.05 -37.48 21.25
C PRO A 53 14.51 -37.36 19.80
N ASN A 54 14.89 -36.16 19.40
CA ASN A 54 15.45 -35.89 18.09
C ASN A 54 16.89 -36.44 18.04
N LYS A 55 17.13 -37.50 17.26
CA LYS A 55 18.44 -38.18 17.21
C LYS A 55 19.21 -37.83 15.94
N PHE A 56 20.51 -37.65 16.09
CA PHE A 56 21.44 -37.50 14.98
C PHE A 56 22.04 -38.85 14.60
N HIS A 57 22.21 -39.14 13.31
CA HIS A 57 22.64 -40.46 12.84
C HIS A 57 24.08 -40.49 12.31
N SER A 58 24.61 -39.35 11.87
CA SER A 58 25.98 -39.26 11.35
C SER A 58 27.01 -39.04 12.48
N GLN A 59 28.28 -39.39 12.23
CA GLN A 59 29.38 -39.07 13.14
C GLN A 59 29.84 -37.61 13.02
N LYS A 60 29.54 -36.96 11.89
CA LYS A 60 29.96 -35.60 11.58
C LYS A 60 28.83 -34.80 10.98
N CYS A 61 28.82 -33.50 11.26
CA CYS A 61 28.15 -32.50 10.46
C CYS A 61 29.17 -31.44 10.06
N ASP A 62 29.26 -31.16 8.77
CA ASP A 62 30.31 -30.31 8.21
C ASP A 62 31.72 -30.80 8.65
N ASP A 63 32.54 -29.95 9.24
CA ASP A 63 33.86 -30.28 9.80
C ASP A 63 33.83 -30.71 11.28
N ILE A 64 32.66 -30.78 11.91
CA ILE A 64 32.53 -31.04 13.35
C ILE A 64 32.22 -32.49 13.64
N VAL A 65 32.94 -33.06 14.62
CA VAL A 65 32.67 -34.37 15.20
C VAL A 65 31.56 -34.24 16.23
N VAL A 66 30.44 -34.91 15.99
CA VAL A 66 29.25 -34.79 16.84
C VAL A 66 29.36 -35.69 18.08
N PRO A 67 29.17 -35.14 19.30
CA PRO A 67 29.17 -35.91 20.54
C PRO A 67 28.21 -37.11 20.50
N ILE A 68 28.61 -38.21 21.15
CA ILE A 68 27.84 -39.46 21.10
C ILE A 68 26.43 -39.33 21.70
N LYS A 69 26.22 -38.39 22.65
CA LYS A 69 24.91 -38.13 23.29
C LYS A 69 23.78 -37.86 22.26
N TYR A 70 24.07 -37.17 21.16
CA TYR A 70 23.06 -36.86 20.14
C TYR A 70 22.67 -38.08 19.31
N ARG A 71 23.55 -39.08 19.26
CA ARG A 71 23.33 -40.35 18.55
C ARG A 71 22.65 -41.39 19.43
N THR A 72 22.95 -41.41 20.74
CA THR A 72 22.38 -42.37 21.68
C THR A 72 21.07 -41.87 22.28
N ASP A 73 21.11 -40.69 22.89
CA ASP A 73 20.03 -40.17 23.73
C ASP A 73 19.12 -39.26 22.91
N GLY A 74 19.73 -38.42 22.07
CA GLY A 74 19.06 -37.38 21.30
C GLY A 74 18.59 -36.21 22.15
N GLU A 75 18.02 -35.21 21.50
CA GLU A 75 17.54 -34.00 22.16
C GLU A 75 16.04 -34.06 22.36
N ARG A 76 15.60 -33.93 23.61
CA ARG A 76 14.17 -33.96 23.97
C ARG A 76 13.55 -32.58 23.77
N ASN A 77 12.24 -32.55 23.56
CA ASN A 77 11.49 -31.31 23.34
C ASN A 77 12.10 -30.45 22.22
N SER A 78 12.58 -31.11 21.17
CA SER A 78 13.27 -30.49 20.04
C SER A 78 12.65 -30.99 18.74
N ASP A 79 12.23 -30.05 17.90
CA ASP A 79 11.83 -30.31 16.52
C ASP A 79 12.99 -30.01 15.56
N VAL A 80 13.83 -29.03 15.92
CA VAL A 80 15.09 -28.70 15.25
C VAL A 80 16.14 -28.40 16.31
N HIS A 81 17.30 -29.05 16.21
CA HIS A 81 18.45 -28.78 17.06
C HIS A 81 19.54 -28.06 16.26
N ILE A 82 20.01 -26.92 16.76
CA ILE A 82 21.02 -26.11 16.09
C ILE A 82 22.29 -26.06 16.95
N TRP A 83 23.39 -26.55 16.41
CA TRP A 83 24.71 -26.33 16.97
C TRP A 83 25.19 -24.93 16.63
N VAL A 84 25.57 -24.15 17.63
CA VAL A 84 26.10 -22.80 17.44
C VAL A 84 27.58 -22.81 17.81
N VAL A 85 28.43 -22.47 16.85
CA VAL A 85 29.88 -22.65 16.96
C VAL A 85 30.58 -21.34 16.69
N GLU A 86 31.41 -20.90 17.63
CA GLU A 86 32.27 -19.73 17.49
C GLU A 86 33.44 -20.03 16.56
N SER A 87 33.73 -19.10 15.66
CA SER A 87 34.93 -19.08 14.82
C SER A 87 35.60 -17.71 14.90
N HIS A 88 36.91 -17.67 14.60
CA HIS A 88 37.70 -16.44 14.53
C HIS A 88 38.47 -16.40 13.21
N ASP A 89 37.76 -16.61 12.10
CA ASP A 89 38.39 -16.60 10.79
C ASP A 89 38.59 -15.17 10.24
N THR A 90 39.42 -15.06 9.20
CA THR A 90 39.69 -13.78 8.53
C THR A 90 38.64 -13.41 7.48
N LYS A 91 37.61 -14.25 7.29
CA LYS A 91 36.58 -14.02 6.27
C LYS A 91 35.74 -12.80 6.64
N ASN A 92 35.07 -12.24 5.64
CA ASN A 92 34.35 -10.98 5.80
C ASN A 92 32.91 -11.17 6.29
N PHE A 93 32.33 -12.36 6.24
CA PHE A 93 30.95 -12.61 6.68
C PHE A 93 30.87 -12.91 8.18
N LEU A 94 29.73 -12.56 8.78
CA LEU A 94 29.47 -12.76 10.20
C LEU A 94 29.16 -14.22 10.54
N ALA A 95 28.38 -14.91 9.73
CA ALA A 95 27.99 -16.28 10.01
C ALA A 95 27.79 -17.09 8.73
N SER A 96 27.71 -18.40 8.90
CA SER A 96 27.34 -19.36 7.85
C SER A 96 26.60 -20.53 8.46
N ALA A 97 25.58 -21.03 7.77
CA ALA A 97 24.81 -22.18 8.19
C ALA A 97 24.75 -23.32 7.18
N VAL A 98 24.58 -24.53 7.71
CA VAL A 98 24.34 -25.75 6.92
C VAL A 98 23.32 -26.61 7.65
N TYR A 99 22.40 -27.25 6.90
CA TYR A 99 21.55 -28.29 7.44
C TYR A 99 22.36 -29.59 7.59
N CYS A 100 22.27 -30.25 8.73
CA CYS A 100 23.06 -31.44 9.04
C CYS A 100 22.31 -32.75 8.78
N GLN A 101 20.98 -32.74 8.97
CA GLN A 101 20.16 -33.94 8.84
C GLN A 101 18.69 -33.59 8.58
N LEU A 102 18.07 -34.42 7.74
CA LEU A 102 16.63 -34.49 7.52
C LEU A 102 16.06 -35.69 8.29
N ASP A 103 14.91 -35.49 8.94
CA ASP A 103 14.14 -36.57 9.54
C ASP A 103 13.14 -37.11 8.53
N ASN A 104 13.26 -38.39 8.17
CA ASN A 104 12.38 -39.01 7.18
C ASN A 104 10.93 -39.18 7.67
N THR A 105 10.70 -39.21 8.98
CA THR A 105 9.35 -39.36 9.56
C THR A 105 8.65 -38.00 9.59
N LEU A 106 9.35 -36.96 10.01
CA LEU A 106 8.83 -35.59 10.05
C LEU A 106 8.90 -34.88 8.70
N LYS A 107 9.61 -35.46 7.72
CA LYS A 107 9.89 -34.93 6.39
C LYS A 107 10.44 -33.50 6.40
N ARG A 108 11.35 -33.19 7.33
CA ARG A 108 11.95 -31.86 7.49
C ARG A 108 13.30 -31.92 8.17
N VAL A 109 14.04 -30.81 8.13
CA VAL A 109 15.35 -30.69 8.81
C VAL A 109 15.15 -30.82 10.31
N ASN A 110 15.97 -31.64 10.97
CA ASN A 110 15.94 -31.83 12.42
C ASN A 110 17.27 -31.47 13.12
N TYR A 111 18.36 -31.36 12.37
CA TYR A 111 19.64 -30.83 12.87
C TYR A 111 20.25 -29.84 11.88
N GLY A 112 20.85 -28.78 12.41
CA GLY A 112 21.63 -27.81 11.65
C GLY A 112 22.81 -27.28 12.46
N ILE A 113 23.71 -26.58 11.78
CA ILE A 113 24.86 -25.92 12.39
C ILE A 113 24.95 -24.48 11.90
N ILE A 114 25.27 -23.57 12.82
CA ILE A 114 25.60 -22.18 12.55
C ILE A 114 27.00 -21.90 13.08
N LYS A 115 27.88 -21.43 12.22
CA LYS A 115 29.22 -20.95 12.59
C LYS A 115 29.22 -19.44 12.60
N VAL A 116 29.65 -18.84 13.70
CA VAL A 116 29.63 -17.39 13.91
C VAL A 116 31.06 -16.87 14.05
N ASN A 117 31.47 -15.99 13.13
CA ASN A 117 32.76 -15.33 13.16
C ASN A 117 32.75 -14.16 14.15
N MET A 118 33.33 -14.38 15.33
CA MET A 118 33.37 -13.39 16.40
C MET A 118 34.26 -12.18 16.07
N ASN A 119 35.15 -12.25 15.08
CA ASN A 119 35.90 -11.08 14.60
C ASN A 119 35.02 -10.06 13.86
N ARG A 120 33.77 -10.44 13.50
CA ARG A 120 32.82 -9.62 12.74
C ARG A 120 31.58 -9.23 13.53
N ALA A 121 31.31 -9.90 14.65
CA ALA A 121 30.19 -9.60 15.52
C ALA A 121 30.35 -8.21 16.14
N ASP A 122 29.28 -7.42 16.19
CA ASP A 122 29.29 -6.11 16.81
C ASP A 122 29.07 -6.25 18.32
N GLN A 123 30.15 -6.63 19.01
CA GLN A 123 30.17 -6.84 20.45
C GLN A 123 30.07 -5.52 21.24
N ASN A 124 30.12 -4.35 20.59
CA ASN A 124 30.19 -3.05 21.24
C ASN A 124 28.88 -2.60 21.92
N GLN A 125 27.91 -3.50 22.11
CA GLN A 125 26.70 -3.28 22.90
C GLN A 125 25.77 -2.15 22.39
N HIS A 126 25.98 -1.62 21.19
CA HIS A 126 25.01 -0.71 20.55
C HIS A 126 23.77 -1.48 20.09
N ASN A 127 22.61 -0.82 20.12
CA ASN A 127 21.36 -1.48 19.75
C ASN A 127 21.31 -1.81 18.24
N SER A 128 21.88 -0.94 17.39
CA SER A 128 21.99 -1.17 15.95
C SER A 128 22.95 -2.32 15.63
N GLY A 129 24.12 -2.39 16.29
CA GLY A 129 25.03 -3.53 16.19
C GLY A 129 24.35 -4.86 16.48
N PHE A 130 23.64 -4.95 17.61
CA PHE A 130 22.86 -6.13 17.99
C PHE A 130 21.80 -6.49 16.93
N LYS A 131 21.04 -5.51 16.42
CA LYS A 131 20.01 -5.76 15.39
C LYS A 131 20.63 -6.31 14.10
N LYS A 132 21.78 -5.76 13.68
CA LYS A 132 22.51 -6.24 12.52
C LYS A 132 22.95 -7.70 12.70
N ASP A 133 23.52 -8.04 13.84
CA ASP A 133 23.94 -9.42 14.12
C ASP A 133 22.74 -10.37 14.19
N LEU A 134 21.64 -9.94 14.82
CA LEU A 134 20.38 -10.68 14.90
C LEU A 134 19.82 -11.01 13.50
N ASN A 135 19.78 -10.01 12.61
CA ASN A 135 19.29 -10.19 11.24
C ASN A 135 20.17 -11.21 10.47
N ASN A 136 21.49 -11.10 10.57
CA ASN A 136 22.41 -12.03 9.89
C ASN A 136 22.28 -13.45 10.44
N LEU A 137 22.15 -13.65 11.75
CA LEU A 137 21.95 -15.00 12.31
C LEU A 137 20.57 -15.57 11.99
N LEU A 138 19.54 -14.73 11.93
CA LEU A 138 18.20 -15.15 11.49
C LEU A 138 18.20 -15.58 10.01
N HIS A 139 18.94 -14.87 9.15
CA HIS A 139 19.19 -15.27 7.76
C HIS A 139 19.79 -16.67 7.68
N GLU A 140 20.85 -16.95 8.45
CA GLU A 140 21.47 -18.27 8.50
C GLU A 140 20.50 -19.36 9.00
N CYS A 141 19.61 -19.03 9.94
CA CYS A 141 18.57 -19.97 10.36
C CYS A 141 17.62 -20.34 9.22
N PHE A 142 17.26 -19.40 8.34
CA PHE A 142 16.37 -19.69 7.20
C PHE A 142 16.99 -20.64 6.17
N HIS A 143 18.31 -20.68 6.03
CA HIS A 143 18.98 -21.71 5.25
C HIS A 143 18.77 -23.12 5.83
N ILE A 144 18.87 -23.27 7.15
CA ILE A 144 18.61 -24.54 7.85
C ILE A 144 17.13 -24.92 7.72
N LEU A 145 16.24 -23.93 7.78
CA LEU A 145 14.79 -24.10 7.81
C LEU A 145 14.16 -24.36 6.43
N GLY A 146 14.94 -24.36 5.34
CA GLY A 146 14.43 -24.79 4.04
C GLY A 146 14.88 -23.95 2.86
N PHE A 147 15.31 -22.71 3.06
CA PHE A 147 15.76 -21.85 1.96
C PHE A 147 17.22 -22.12 1.60
N SER A 148 17.47 -23.31 1.07
CA SER A 148 18.76 -23.70 0.52
C SER A 148 18.50 -24.52 -0.73
N SER A 149 19.19 -24.24 -1.83
CA SER A 149 18.97 -24.94 -3.10
C SER A 149 19.15 -26.46 -2.98
N GLY A 150 20.04 -26.91 -2.08
CA GLY A 150 20.23 -28.32 -1.76
C GLY A 150 19.11 -28.96 -0.90
N LEU A 151 18.11 -28.19 -0.47
CA LEU A 151 16.93 -28.69 0.25
C LEU A 151 15.69 -28.82 -0.64
N TYR A 152 15.68 -28.22 -1.84
CA TYR A 152 14.46 -28.13 -2.64
C TYR A 152 13.92 -29.49 -3.09
N GLU A 153 14.79 -30.46 -3.34
CA GLU A 153 14.36 -31.84 -3.64
C GLU A 153 13.71 -32.54 -2.44
N TYR A 154 14.02 -32.11 -1.22
CA TYR A 154 13.46 -32.65 0.02
C TYR A 154 12.28 -31.87 0.55
N TRP A 155 11.92 -30.75 -0.09
CA TRP A 155 10.66 -30.08 0.22
C TRP A 155 9.50 -31.04 0.00
N VAL A 156 8.45 -30.89 0.80
CA VAL A 156 7.23 -31.70 0.69
C VAL A 156 6.24 -30.93 -0.16
N ASN A 157 5.85 -31.49 -1.30
CA ASN A 157 4.84 -30.89 -2.16
C ASN A 157 3.49 -30.92 -1.40
N PRO A 158 2.90 -29.75 -1.10
CA PRO A 158 1.68 -29.69 -0.29
C PRO A 158 0.46 -30.31 -0.98
N LEU A 159 0.50 -30.50 -2.31
CA LEU A 159 -0.57 -31.13 -3.08
C LEU A 159 -0.52 -32.67 -3.03
N THR A 160 0.69 -33.25 -2.96
CA THR A 160 0.86 -34.72 -2.99
C THR A 160 1.20 -35.30 -1.62
N GLY A 161 1.77 -34.50 -0.71
CA GLY A 161 2.31 -34.95 0.57
C GLY A 161 3.66 -35.69 0.45
N ASP A 162 4.22 -35.80 -0.76
CA ASP A 162 5.51 -36.42 -1.04
C ASP A 162 6.61 -35.40 -1.27
N TYR A 163 7.87 -35.84 -1.21
CA TYR A 163 8.97 -34.97 -1.56
C TYR A 163 8.87 -34.52 -3.02
N TYR A 164 9.27 -33.29 -3.32
CA TYR A 164 9.39 -32.84 -4.71
C TYR A 164 10.35 -33.74 -5.50
N GLY A 165 11.47 -34.16 -4.91
CA GLY A 165 12.48 -34.97 -5.59
C GLY A 165 12.90 -34.35 -6.92
N GLU A 166 12.95 -35.16 -7.98
CA GLU A 166 13.24 -34.71 -9.34
C GLU A 166 12.20 -33.73 -9.92
N ASP A 167 10.95 -33.74 -9.43
CA ASP A 167 9.90 -32.84 -9.91
C ASP A 167 10.20 -31.38 -9.59
N ILE A 168 11.11 -31.09 -8.66
CA ILE A 168 11.55 -29.71 -8.38
C ILE A 168 12.06 -29.00 -9.64
N LYS A 169 12.65 -29.74 -10.60
CA LYS A 169 13.14 -29.20 -11.87
C LYS A 169 12.03 -28.60 -12.74
N LYS A 170 10.77 -29.00 -12.53
CA LYS A 170 9.60 -28.38 -13.19
C LYS A 170 9.31 -26.99 -12.64
N TYR A 171 9.71 -26.72 -11.40
CA TYR A 171 9.49 -25.46 -10.70
C TYR A 171 10.72 -24.54 -10.72
N LEU A 172 11.90 -25.05 -11.08
CA LEU A 172 13.12 -24.26 -11.28
C LEU A 172 13.31 -23.99 -12.77
N LYS A 173 12.96 -22.79 -13.21
CA LYS A 173 13.08 -22.38 -14.60
C LYS A 173 14.33 -21.57 -14.82
N THR A 174 15.00 -21.76 -15.95
CA THR A 174 16.08 -20.87 -16.39
C THR A 174 15.49 -19.76 -17.25
N VAL A 175 15.67 -18.51 -16.83
CA VAL A 175 15.33 -17.32 -17.63
C VAL A 175 16.61 -16.61 -18.05
N THR A 176 16.66 -16.14 -19.29
CA THR A 176 17.81 -15.40 -19.81
C THR A 176 17.53 -13.91 -19.74
N ILE A 177 18.26 -13.21 -18.87
CA ILE A 177 18.15 -11.77 -18.66
C ILE A 177 19.53 -11.16 -18.97
N ARG A 178 19.58 -10.31 -20.00
CA ARG A 178 20.81 -9.60 -20.42
C ARG A 178 22.02 -10.55 -20.60
N GLU A 179 21.82 -11.60 -21.39
CA GLU A 179 22.82 -12.65 -21.69
C GLU A 179 23.28 -13.48 -20.49
N LYS A 180 22.63 -13.33 -19.34
CA LYS A 180 22.88 -14.15 -18.15
C LYS A 180 21.72 -15.10 -17.92
N GLU A 181 22.04 -16.35 -17.67
CA GLU A 181 21.07 -17.33 -17.17
C GLU A 181 20.84 -17.09 -15.68
N ILE A 182 19.56 -17.01 -15.30
CA ILE A 182 19.10 -16.80 -13.93
C ILE A 182 18.04 -17.86 -13.63
N GLN A 183 18.15 -18.51 -12.47
CA GLN A 183 17.13 -19.44 -12.00
C GLN A 183 15.92 -18.67 -11.45
N ALA A 184 14.72 -19.11 -11.78
CA ALA A 184 13.46 -18.58 -11.30
C ALA A 184 12.67 -19.69 -10.60
N LEU A 185 12.35 -19.49 -9.32
CA LEU A 185 11.55 -20.43 -8.53
C LEU A 185 10.06 -20.16 -8.77
N SER A 186 9.34 -21.18 -9.23
CA SER A 186 7.95 -21.09 -9.69
C SER A 186 7.01 -22.01 -8.91
N THR A 187 7.37 -22.37 -7.67
CA THR A 187 6.45 -23.07 -6.76
C THR A 187 5.20 -22.22 -6.50
N PRO A 188 4.04 -22.85 -6.19
CA PRO A 188 2.74 -22.18 -6.30
C PRO A 188 2.60 -20.85 -5.54
N ASN A 189 2.96 -20.81 -4.26
CA ASN A 189 2.84 -19.57 -3.48
C ASN A 189 3.91 -18.55 -3.90
N VAL A 190 5.14 -18.98 -4.19
CA VAL A 190 6.23 -18.09 -4.62
C VAL A 190 5.88 -17.41 -5.95
N LEU A 191 5.41 -18.16 -6.95
CA LEU A 191 5.02 -17.63 -8.25
C LEU A 191 3.88 -16.63 -8.14
N ALA A 192 2.81 -17.01 -7.45
CA ALA A 192 1.65 -16.15 -7.24
C ALA A 192 2.04 -14.86 -6.50
N THR A 193 2.92 -14.96 -5.50
CA THR A 193 3.44 -13.80 -4.75
C THR A 193 4.24 -12.89 -5.67
N ALA A 194 5.14 -13.43 -6.50
CA ALA A 194 5.95 -12.64 -7.41
C ALA A 194 5.11 -11.92 -8.46
N GLN A 195 4.18 -12.63 -9.11
CA GLN A 195 3.30 -12.04 -10.12
C GLN A 195 2.44 -10.91 -9.55
N LYS A 196 1.86 -11.13 -8.36
CA LYS A 196 1.05 -10.12 -7.66
C LYS A 196 1.89 -8.94 -7.17
N TYR A 197 2.99 -9.20 -6.47
CA TYR A 197 3.84 -8.17 -5.86
C TYR A 197 4.45 -7.22 -6.89
N TYR A 198 4.95 -7.75 -8.00
CA TYR A 198 5.54 -6.92 -9.05
C TYR A 198 4.50 -6.37 -10.03
N SER A 199 3.22 -6.78 -9.94
CA SER A 199 2.21 -6.52 -10.99
C SER A 199 2.68 -7.02 -12.37
N CYS A 200 3.21 -8.24 -12.41
CA CYS A 200 3.72 -8.87 -13.63
C CYS A 200 3.15 -10.29 -13.80
N PRO A 201 1.98 -10.45 -14.45
CA PRO A 201 1.33 -11.75 -14.63
C PRO A 201 2.11 -12.75 -15.49
N THR A 202 2.99 -12.26 -16.36
CA THR A 202 3.81 -13.09 -17.26
C THR A 202 5.10 -13.58 -16.60
N LEU A 203 5.38 -13.18 -15.36
CA LEU A 203 6.58 -13.60 -14.66
C LEU A 203 6.55 -15.13 -14.48
N GLU A 204 7.66 -15.78 -14.85
CA GLU A 204 7.73 -17.23 -14.85
C GLU A 204 8.10 -17.85 -13.50
N GLY A 205 8.58 -17.03 -12.56
CA GLY A 205 9.00 -17.41 -11.21
C GLY A 205 9.73 -16.24 -10.54
N MET A 206 9.92 -16.34 -9.22
CA MET A 206 10.74 -15.37 -8.49
C MET A 206 12.22 -15.61 -8.76
N LEU A 207 12.95 -14.57 -9.16
CA LEU A 207 14.37 -14.71 -9.51
C LEU A 207 15.22 -15.02 -8.27
N LEU A 208 16.07 -16.02 -8.40
CA LEU A 208 17.07 -16.40 -7.41
C LEU A 208 18.42 -15.76 -7.73
N GLU A 209 19.26 -15.57 -6.72
CA GLU A 209 20.61 -15.07 -6.94
C GLU A 209 21.45 -16.06 -7.77
N ASN A 210 22.13 -15.52 -8.78
CA ASN A 210 22.95 -16.27 -9.73
C ASN A 210 24.46 -15.95 -9.59
N ILE A 211 24.84 -15.16 -8.60
CA ILE A 211 26.23 -14.79 -8.30
C ILE A 211 26.56 -15.19 -6.85
N GLY A 212 27.71 -15.83 -6.67
CA GLY A 212 28.19 -16.28 -5.36
C GLY A 212 29.01 -17.56 -5.50
N PRO A 213 29.55 -18.11 -4.40
CA PRO A 213 30.15 -19.45 -4.43
C PRO A 213 29.07 -20.48 -4.81
N ASN A 214 29.44 -21.58 -5.49
CA ASN A 214 28.48 -22.52 -6.08
C ASN A 214 27.38 -23.03 -5.13
N TYR A 215 27.66 -23.14 -3.82
CA TYR A 215 26.68 -23.59 -2.80
C TYR A 215 25.61 -22.52 -2.43
N TYR A 216 25.84 -21.26 -2.79
CA TYR A 216 24.97 -20.12 -2.44
C TYR A 216 24.06 -19.70 -3.61
N ILE A 217 24.35 -20.17 -4.83
CA ILE A 217 23.52 -19.94 -6.01
C ILE A 217 22.19 -20.68 -5.82
N GLY A 218 21.10 -19.96 -6.06
CA GLY A 218 19.76 -20.50 -5.88
C GLY A 218 19.25 -20.51 -4.43
N SER A 219 20.06 -20.14 -3.44
CA SER A 219 19.67 -20.14 -2.00
C SER A 219 19.27 -18.76 -1.47
N HIS A 220 19.16 -17.77 -2.35
CA HIS A 220 18.85 -16.38 -2.00
C HIS A 220 17.90 -15.79 -3.04
N TRP A 221 17.12 -14.81 -2.62
CA TRP A 221 16.41 -13.96 -3.56
C TRP A 221 17.38 -13.06 -4.33
N LYS A 222 17.01 -12.73 -5.58
CA LYS A 222 17.79 -11.84 -6.43
C LYS A 222 17.82 -10.43 -5.82
N LYS A 223 18.98 -10.01 -5.30
CA LYS A 223 19.11 -8.75 -4.55
C LYS A 223 18.76 -7.52 -5.39
N THR A 224 19.05 -7.53 -6.69
CA THR A 224 18.76 -6.42 -7.61
C THR A 224 17.29 -5.99 -7.55
N ILE A 225 16.36 -6.95 -7.51
CA ILE A 225 14.91 -6.68 -7.52
C ILE A 225 14.29 -6.69 -6.12
N MET A 226 15.09 -6.90 -5.08
CA MET A 226 14.60 -7.01 -3.71
C MET A 226 15.74 -6.74 -2.70
N LEU A 227 16.09 -5.46 -2.53
CA LEU A 227 17.32 -5.07 -1.84
C LEU A 227 17.37 -5.40 -0.34
N ASN A 228 16.27 -5.12 0.37
CA ASN A 228 16.19 -5.11 1.83
C ASN A 228 15.42 -6.32 2.41
N GLU A 229 15.30 -7.40 1.64
CA GLU A 229 14.72 -8.65 2.14
C GLU A 229 15.82 -9.47 2.82
N LEU A 230 15.46 -10.12 3.91
CA LEU A 230 16.41 -10.79 4.79
C LEU A 230 17.22 -11.86 4.05
N MET A 231 16.60 -12.61 3.16
CA MET A 231 17.17 -13.71 2.37
C MET A 231 17.68 -13.27 0.98
N SER A 232 17.83 -11.98 0.75
CA SER A 232 18.59 -11.48 -0.39
C SER A 232 20.10 -11.62 -0.16
N SER A 233 20.85 -11.83 -1.24
CA SER A 233 22.28 -12.16 -1.17
C SER A 233 23.14 -11.11 -0.45
N GLY A 234 24.24 -11.56 0.18
CA GLY A 234 25.19 -10.70 0.90
C GLY A 234 24.77 -10.36 2.34
N GLN A 235 25.54 -9.51 3.03
CA GLN A 235 25.28 -9.22 4.45
C GLN A 235 23.96 -8.48 4.66
N SER A 236 23.17 -8.98 5.61
CA SER A 236 21.96 -8.30 6.09
C SER A 236 22.32 -6.97 6.73
N GLN A 237 21.53 -5.94 6.42
CA GLN A 237 21.63 -4.59 6.98
C GLN A 237 20.62 -4.40 8.13
N LEU A 238 20.57 -3.21 8.73
CA LEU A 238 19.61 -2.91 9.81
C LEU A 238 18.16 -3.05 9.35
N ASP A 239 17.88 -2.63 8.13
CA ASP A 239 16.54 -2.64 7.51
C ASP A 239 16.23 -3.91 6.72
N SER A 240 17.08 -4.95 6.84
CA SER A 240 16.79 -6.29 6.32
C SER A 240 15.64 -6.93 7.10
N GLN A 241 14.61 -7.38 6.38
CA GLN A 241 13.34 -7.83 6.95
C GLN A 241 12.79 -9.06 6.22
N VAL A 242 12.02 -9.90 6.93
CA VAL A 242 11.33 -11.05 6.32
C VAL A 242 10.11 -10.55 5.56
N SER A 243 10.01 -10.87 4.28
CA SER A 243 8.88 -10.48 3.44
C SER A 243 7.90 -11.62 3.19
N VAL A 244 6.80 -11.28 2.52
CA VAL A 244 5.83 -12.24 1.95
C VAL A 244 6.49 -13.29 1.04
N PHE A 245 7.64 -13.01 0.41
CA PHE A 245 8.35 -13.99 -0.41
C PHE A 245 8.97 -15.13 0.41
N THR A 246 9.63 -14.80 1.51
CA THR A 246 10.19 -15.82 2.41
C THR A 246 9.08 -16.59 3.11
N ILE A 247 7.95 -15.95 3.45
CA ILE A 247 6.75 -16.65 3.92
C ILE A 247 6.22 -17.63 2.87
N ALA A 248 6.08 -17.19 1.61
CA ALA A 248 5.60 -18.02 0.51
C ALA A 248 6.52 -19.24 0.27
N LEU A 249 7.84 -19.03 0.34
CA LEU A 249 8.82 -20.12 0.21
C LEU A 249 8.71 -21.13 1.36
N LEU A 250 8.58 -20.66 2.62
CA LEU A 250 8.43 -21.55 3.77
C LEU A 250 7.13 -22.37 3.69
N ARG A 251 6.04 -21.79 3.16
CA ARG A 251 4.81 -22.54 2.85
C ARG A 251 5.03 -23.58 1.76
N ASP A 252 5.66 -23.21 0.65
CA ASP A 252 5.94 -24.11 -0.48
C ASP A 252 6.95 -25.22 -0.14
N SER A 253 7.78 -25.03 0.89
CA SER A 253 8.69 -26.09 1.38
C SER A 253 7.95 -27.29 1.97
N GLY A 254 6.71 -27.10 2.44
CA GLY A 254 5.90 -28.12 3.10
C GLY A 254 6.43 -28.63 4.45
N PHE A 255 7.51 -28.05 4.99
CA PHE A 255 8.08 -28.46 6.29
C PHE A 255 7.24 -28.01 7.49
N TYR A 256 6.44 -26.97 7.31
CA TYR A 256 5.70 -26.30 8.37
C TYR A 256 4.21 -26.46 8.15
N ALA A 257 3.50 -26.81 9.23
CA ALA A 257 2.05 -26.95 9.21
C ALA A 257 1.37 -25.58 9.10
N GLU A 258 1.95 -24.56 9.73
CA GLU A 258 1.50 -23.17 9.63
C GLU A 258 2.72 -22.24 9.58
N VAL A 259 2.61 -21.17 8.76
CA VAL A 259 3.57 -20.07 8.70
C VAL A 259 2.82 -18.76 8.92
N ASN A 260 3.17 -18.07 10.00
CA ASN A 260 2.51 -16.85 10.45
C ASN A 260 2.91 -15.63 9.60
N GLU A 261 2.08 -15.31 8.63
CA GLU A 261 2.31 -14.20 7.71
C GLU A 261 2.12 -12.82 8.36
N SER A 262 1.47 -12.72 9.52
CA SER A 262 1.38 -11.44 10.25
C SER A 262 2.75 -10.89 10.69
N MET A 263 3.78 -11.73 10.67
CA MET A 263 5.18 -11.34 10.93
C MET A 263 5.93 -10.86 9.68
N ALA A 264 5.33 -10.93 8.50
CA ALA A 264 5.93 -10.41 7.28
C ALA A 264 5.89 -8.88 7.26
N GLU A 265 7.02 -8.28 6.87
CA GLU A 265 7.12 -6.85 6.66
C GLU A 265 6.72 -6.45 5.25
N ASP A 266 6.12 -5.26 5.14
CA ASP A 266 5.65 -4.70 3.87
C ASP A 266 6.79 -3.97 3.15
N ILE A 267 7.65 -4.75 2.48
CA ILE A 267 8.72 -4.22 1.64
C ILE A 267 8.11 -3.54 0.40
N GLN A 268 8.58 -2.33 0.07
CA GLN A 268 8.09 -1.58 -1.10
C GLN A 268 8.99 -1.70 -2.33
N TRP A 269 10.22 -2.18 -2.18
CA TRP A 269 11.20 -2.22 -3.28
C TRP A 269 10.67 -3.06 -4.44
N GLY A 270 10.48 -2.45 -5.61
CA GLY A 270 9.97 -3.12 -6.81
C GLY A 270 8.47 -3.41 -6.81
N ARG A 271 7.73 -3.04 -5.76
CA ARG A 271 6.30 -3.30 -5.67
C ARG A 271 5.54 -2.56 -6.77
N ASN A 272 4.67 -3.27 -7.47
CA ASN A 272 3.82 -2.75 -8.55
C ASN A 272 4.59 -2.02 -9.67
N ARG A 273 5.87 -2.37 -9.90
CA ARG A 273 6.70 -1.75 -10.95
C ARG A 273 6.58 -2.40 -12.33
N GLY A 274 5.85 -3.50 -12.45
CA GLY A 274 5.64 -4.23 -13.70
C GLY A 274 6.82 -5.12 -14.09
N CYS A 275 6.67 -5.79 -15.23
CA CYS A 275 7.62 -6.79 -15.71
C CYS A 275 8.99 -6.21 -16.08
N GLU A 276 9.06 -4.98 -16.59
CA GLU A 276 10.33 -4.37 -16.98
C GLU A 276 11.28 -4.19 -15.79
N PHE A 277 10.76 -3.83 -14.62
CA PHE A 277 11.57 -3.74 -13.41
C PHE A 277 12.27 -5.06 -13.09
N VAL A 278 11.54 -6.17 -13.21
CA VAL A 278 12.05 -7.51 -12.86
C VAL A 278 12.96 -8.07 -13.96
N LEU A 279 12.68 -7.79 -15.23
CA LEU A 279 13.37 -8.40 -16.37
C LEU A 279 14.49 -7.53 -16.95
N GLN A 280 14.51 -6.23 -16.63
CA GLN A 280 15.52 -5.29 -17.12
C GLN A 280 16.25 -4.56 -15.99
N PHE A 281 15.78 -4.64 -14.73
CA PHE A 281 16.38 -4.00 -13.57
C PHE A 281 16.55 -2.48 -13.78
N CYS A 282 17.70 -1.92 -13.39
CA CYS A 282 18.07 -0.54 -13.66
C CYS A 282 18.46 -0.25 -15.11
N TYR A 283 18.40 -1.24 -16.02
CA TYR A 283 18.70 -1.06 -17.45
C TYR A 283 17.45 -0.84 -18.29
N SER A 284 16.28 -0.80 -17.66
CA SER A 284 15.04 -0.38 -18.31
C SER A 284 15.13 1.04 -18.83
N GLU A 285 14.39 1.33 -19.91
CA GLU A 285 14.15 2.69 -20.37
C GLU A 285 13.41 3.51 -19.31
N THR A 286 12.55 2.85 -18.53
CA THR A 286 11.89 3.43 -17.36
C THR A 286 12.89 3.60 -16.21
N GLN A 287 13.03 4.82 -15.72
CA GLN A 287 13.83 5.10 -14.53
C GLN A 287 13.02 4.85 -13.25
N TYR A 288 13.48 3.90 -12.44
CA TYR A 288 12.83 3.56 -11.16
C TYR A 288 13.50 4.26 -9.98
N PRO A 289 12.76 4.88 -9.05
CA PRO A 289 13.33 5.61 -7.90
C PRO A 289 14.16 4.73 -6.95
N GLU A 290 13.96 3.43 -6.98
CA GLU A 290 14.79 2.42 -6.31
C GLU A 290 16.26 2.52 -6.74
N TYR A 291 16.53 2.88 -8.00
CA TYR A 291 17.88 2.95 -8.57
C TYR A 291 18.35 4.40 -8.78
N GLN A 292 19.67 4.57 -8.82
CA GLN A 292 20.33 5.84 -9.05
C GLN A 292 20.90 5.93 -10.46
N TYR A 293 20.35 6.86 -11.26
CA TYR A 293 20.78 7.09 -12.64
C TYR A 293 21.76 8.26 -12.76
N LYS A 294 21.70 9.23 -11.84
CA LYS A 294 22.58 10.41 -11.85
C LYS A 294 23.95 10.08 -11.23
N GLN A 295 25.01 10.71 -11.74
CA GLN A 295 26.41 10.41 -11.35
C GLN A 295 26.88 11.09 -10.06
N TYR A 296 26.03 11.85 -9.37
CA TYR A 296 26.46 12.64 -8.21
C TYR A 296 26.91 11.75 -7.03
N GLN A 297 28.07 12.09 -6.45
CA GLN A 297 28.60 11.46 -5.23
C GLN A 297 28.15 12.16 -3.94
N VAL A 298 27.12 13.01 -4.02
CA VAL A 298 26.58 13.69 -2.84
C VAL A 298 25.76 12.69 -2.03
N GLN A 299 25.85 12.75 -0.71
CA GLN A 299 24.95 11.96 0.15
C GLN A 299 23.49 12.34 -0.14
N GLN A 300 22.62 11.33 -0.18
CA GLN A 300 21.18 11.49 -0.46
C GLN A 300 20.37 10.57 0.43
N CYS A 301 19.07 10.87 0.58
CA CYS A 301 18.15 9.95 1.24
C CYS A 301 18.06 8.62 0.49
N SER A 302 17.93 7.51 1.21
CA SER A 302 17.61 6.22 0.62
C SER A 302 16.21 6.22 0.01
N PHE A 303 15.94 5.24 -0.85
CA PHE A 303 14.62 4.97 -1.42
C PHE A 303 13.50 4.94 -0.37
N LYS A 304 13.73 4.32 0.80
CA LYS A 304 12.73 4.24 1.88
C LYS A 304 12.62 5.51 2.73
N ASN A 305 13.47 6.50 2.47
CA ASN A 305 13.67 7.67 3.32
C ASN A 305 13.95 7.32 4.80
N ASN A 306 14.40 6.09 5.11
CA ASN A 306 14.74 5.69 6.48
C ASN A 306 16.13 6.15 6.89
N GLY A 307 16.91 6.69 5.96
CA GLY A 307 18.25 7.15 6.23
C GLY A 307 18.82 7.88 5.02
N TYR A 308 20.10 8.21 5.12
CA TYR A 308 20.86 8.74 3.99
C TYR A 308 22.26 8.17 3.95
N GLY A 309 22.85 8.22 2.77
CA GLY A 309 24.21 7.77 2.57
C GLY A 309 24.66 7.97 1.14
N LEU A 310 25.59 7.15 0.70
CA LEU A 310 26.25 7.31 -0.59
C LEU A 310 25.76 6.32 -1.61
N THR A 311 25.83 6.73 -2.88
CA THR A 311 25.62 5.83 -4.01
C THR A 311 26.63 4.70 -3.98
N THR A 312 26.14 3.48 -3.97
CA THR A 312 26.94 2.26 -4.04
C THR A 312 26.44 1.36 -5.16
N SER A 313 27.27 0.39 -5.55
CA SER A 313 26.94 -0.63 -6.52
C SER A 313 27.80 -1.87 -6.25
N SER A 314 27.32 -3.06 -6.62
CA SER A 314 28.08 -4.31 -6.48
C SER A 314 27.67 -5.32 -7.53
N ALA A 315 28.39 -6.44 -7.62
CA ALA A 315 28.04 -7.55 -8.51
C ALA A 315 26.67 -8.16 -8.16
N TYR A 316 26.34 -8.29 -6.87
CA TYR A 316 25.07 -8.86 -6.38
C TYR A 316 23.83 -8.04 -6.78
N VAL A 317 23.99 -6.76 -7.07
CA VAL A 317 22.92 -5.88 -7.58
C VAL A 317 23.05 -5.64 -9.10
N ASP A 318 23.74 -6.52 -9.82
CA ASP A 318 24.00 -6.42 -11.26
C ASP A 318 24.58 -5.07 -11.71
N LYS A 319 25.42 -4.48 -10.85
CA LYS A 319 25.99 -3.14 -11.03
C LYS A 319 24.97 -1.99 -11.03
N CYS A 320 23.70 -2.25 -10.74
CA CYS A 320 22.71 -1.22 -10.46
C CYS A 320 23.16 -0.37 -9.26
N LYS A 321 23.02 0.94 -9.40
CA LYS A 321 23.40 1.89 -8.35
C LYS A 321 22.19 2.14 -7.46
N TYR A 322 22.41 2.20 -6.16
CA TYR A 322 21.40 2.55 -5.17
C TYR A 322 22.07 3.33 -4.02
N ILE A 323 21.28 3.98 -3.19
CA ILE A 323 21.78 4.68 -2.01
C ILE A 323 21.91 3.69 -0.85
N LYS A 324 23.13 3.47 -0.37
CA LYS A 324 23.36 2.70 0.86
C LYS A 324 23.44 3.65 2.03
N ASN A 325 22.55 3.46 3.00
CA ASN A 325 22.55 4.21 4.25
C ASN A 325 23.91 4.09 4.96
N GLN A 326 24.44 5.25 5.33
CA GLN A 326 25.53 5.38 6.30
C GLN A 326 24.98 5.82 7.65
N ILE A 327 23.83 6.49 7.64
CA ILE A 327 23.08 6.96 8.79
C ILE A 327 21.64 6.52 8.61
N TYR A 328 21.06 6.01 9.69
CA TYR A 328 19.66 5.63 9.78
C TYR A 328 18.94 6.64 10.69
N CYS A 329 17.83 7.20 10.21
CA CYS A 329 17.12 8.27 10.91
C CYS A 329 16.44 7.76 12.19
N GLU A 330 16.13 6.48 12.27
CA GLU A 330 15.57 5.86 13.47
C GLU A 330 16.58 5.66 14.60
N ASP A 331 17.87 5.61 14.28
CA ASP A 331 18.92 5.27 15.24
C ASP A 331 19.31 6.51 16.06
N GLN A 332 18.92 6.49 17.34
CA GLN A 332 19.17 7.57 18.30
C GLN A 332 20.64 7.72 18.66
N ASP A 333 21.49 6.72 18.39
CA ASP A 333 22.92 6.79 18.69
C ASP A 333 23.63 7.84 17.81
N TYR A 334 23.03 8.28 16.69
CA TYR A 334 23.50 9.39 15.86
C TYR A 334 23.06 10.78 16.37
N ALA A 335 22.33 10.86 17.49
CA ALA A 335 21.95 12.13 18.08
C ALA A 335 23.17 12.88 18.65
N GLY A 336 23.45 14.08 18.16
CA GLY A 336 24.60 14.89 18.59
C GLY A 336 24.33 16.40 18.68
N PRO A 337 25.30 17.20 19.17
CA PRO A 337 25.14 18.66 19.31
C PRO A 337 24.85 19.39 17.99
N LEU A 338 25.44 18.93 16.88
CA LEU A 338 25.23 19.48 15.53
C LEU A 338 23.77 19.35 15.06
N ASN A 339 23.02 18.40 15.62
CA ASN A 339 21.63 18.14 15.27
C ASN A 339 20.73 19.29 15.72
N LYS A 340 21.09 19.99 16.81
CA LYS A 340 20.39 21.21 17.24
C LYS A 340 20.54 22.33 16.23
N LEU A 341 21.75 22.49 15.67
CA LEU A 341 22.05 23.53 14.69
C LEU A 341 21.45 23.26 13.31
N THR A 342 21.23 21.98 12.98
CA THR A 342 20.70 21.53 11.68
C THR A 342 19.24 21.07 11.75
N PHE A 343 18.60 21.25 12.90
CA PHE A 343 17.24 20.81 13.20
C PHE A 343 16.97 19.33 12.91
N GLN A 344 17.99 18.47 13.02
CA GLN A 344 17.82 17.04 12.81
C GLN A 344 17.21 16.36 14.03
N TYR A 345 16.32 15.43 13.77
CA TYR A 345 15.71 14.56 14.76
C TYR A 345 16.01 13.10 14.41
N PHE A 346 16.45 12.33 15.41
CA PHE A 346 16.68 10.88 15.26
C PHE A 346 15.74 10.12 16.18
N GLY A 347 15.06 9.11 15.65
CA GLY A 347 14.08 8.29 16.36
C GLY A 347 13.08 7.62 15.42
N VAL A 348 12.26 6.71 15.94
CA VAL A 348 11.41 5.79 15.14
C VAL A 348 10.41 6.44 14.18
N GLN A 349 10.02 7.70 14.42
CA GLN A 349 9.15 8.48 13.52
C GLN A 349 9.95 9.43 12.63
N SER A 350 11.26 9.23 12.51
CA SER A 350 12.14 10.10 11.73
C SER A 350 12.33 9.55 10.31
N LYS A 351 12.27 10.46 9.34
CA LYS A 351 12.53 10.19 7.93
C LYS A 351 13.54 11.18 7.37
N CYS A 352 14.35 10.72 6.43
CA CYS A 352 15.24 11.56 5.66
C CYS A 352 14.44 12.35 4.62
N LEU A 353 14.62 13.66 4.61
CA LEU A 353 14.08 14.58 3.63
C LEU A 353 15.18 15.43 3.03
N GLN A 354 14.96 15.87 1.79
CA GLN A 354 15.75 16.94 1.21
C GLN A 354 15.48 18.23 1.99
N SER A 355 16.47 18.73 2.70
CA SER A 355 16.31 19.78 3.70
C SER A 355 17.61 20.54 3.93
N THR A 356 17.51 21.87 3.90
CA THR A 356 18.59 22.81 4.25
C THR A 356 18.39 23.44 5.63
N ALA A 357 17.51 22.83 6.44
CA ALA A 357 17.19 23.25 7.80
C ALA A 357 18.42 23.58 8.64
N ASN A 358 18.38 24.76 9.28
CA ASN A 358 19.39 25.23 10.20
C ASN A 358 18.83 26.30 11.16
N ASP A 359 19.59 26.65 12.19
CA ASP A 359 19.24 27.59 13.26
C ASP A 359 19.20 29.09 12.86
N GLY A 360 19.41 29.41 11.59
CA GLY A 360 19.41 30.78 11.06
C GLY A 360 20.73 31.53 11.26
N ASN A 361 21.68 30.99 12.03
CA ASN A 361 22.95 31.65 12.37
C ASN A 361 24.16 31.04 11.64
N TYR A 362 24.02 29.87 11.02
CA TYR A 362 25.15 29.10 10.50
C TYR A 362 25.22 29.08 8.96
N PHE A 363 26.11 29.88 8.37
CA PHE A 363 26.21 30.06 6.91
C PHE A 363 26.91 28.93 6.13
N ASN A 364 27.58 27.97 6.80
CA ASN A 364 28.51 27.01 6.15
C ASN A 364 28.01 25.56 5.98
N ILE A 365 26.74 25.25 6.25
CA ILE A 365 26.17 23.89 6.02
C ILE A 365 25.29 23.85 4.75
N LYS A 366 25.26 24.93 3.94
CA LYS A 366 24.42 25.03 2.73
C LYS A 366 24.71 23.96 1.66
N SER A 367 25.87 23.31 1.70
CA SER A 367 26.20 22.18 0.80
C SER A 367 25.50 20.88 1.18
N ASP A 368 24.99 20.79 2.41
CA ASP A 368 24.32 19.62 2.91
C ASP A 368 22.80 19.81 2.89
N SER A 369 22.16 19.15 1.94
CA SER A 369 20.74 19.30 1.62
C SER A 369 19.88 18.11 2.06
N ARG A 370 20.30 17.32 3.06
CA ARG A 370 19.53 16.18 3.59
C ARG A 370 19.48 16.18 5.11
N ARG A 371 18.32 15.89 5.71
CA ARG A 371 18.15 15.88 7.17
C ARG A 371 17.15 14.82 7.59
N CYS A 372 17.39 14.20 8.73
CA CYS A 372 16.37 13.38 9.41
C CYS A 372 15.41 14.29 10.18
N HIS A 373 14.11 14.19 9.93
CA HIS A 373 13.07 14.96 10.62
C HIS A 373 11.97 14.06 11.14
N TYR A 374 11.33 14.48 12.23
CA TYR A 374 10.14 13.82 12.74
C TYR A 374 8.98 14.01 11.75
N VAL A 375 8.35 12.90 11.35
CA VAL A 375 7.33 12.84 10.31
C VAL A 375 6.12 12.05 10.78
N GLN A 376 4.93 12.59 10.50
CA GLN A 376 3.65 11.91 10.69
C GLN A 376 2.85 11.95 9.40
N CYS A 377 2.39 10.79 8.96
CA CYS A 377 1.50 10.67 7.81
C CYS A 377 0.05 10.57 8.26
N SER A 378 -0.84 11.23 7.51
CA SER A 378 -2.28 10.98 7.58
C SER A 378 -2.61 9.54 7.14
N PRO A 379 -3.67 8.92 7.69
CA PRO A 379 -4.02 7.53 7.36
C PRO A 379 -4.31 7.28 5.87
N ASP A 380 -4.80 8.30 5.15
CA ASP A 380 -5.10 8.24 3.72
C ASP A 380 -3.92 8.67 2.83
N SER A 381 -2.75 8.96 3.42
CA SER A 381 -1.54 9.43 2.73
C SER A 381 -1.71 10.72 1.92
N THR A 382 -2.67 11.59 2.29
CA THR A 382 -2.92 12.86 1.58
C THR A 382 -2.16 14.06 2.15
N GLN A 383 -1.70 13.93 3.39
CA GLN A 383 -0.96 14.94 4.13
C GLN A 383 0.19 14.34 4.93
N ILE A 384 1.33 15.03 4.91
CA ILE A 384 2.52 14.75 5.71
C ILE A 384 2.79 15.93 6.62
N LEU A 385 2.86 15.66 7.93
CA LEU A 385 3.25 16.60 8.97
C LEU A 385 4.72 16.39 9.32
N ILE A 386 5.53 17.45 9.18
CA ILE A 386 6.93 17.49 9.59
C ILE A 386 7.04 18.36 10.84
N ILE A 387 7.67 17.84 11.90
CA ILE A 387 7.80 18.53 13.19
C ILE A 387 9.26 18.88 13.47
N ILE A 388 9.54 20.18 13.59
CA ILE A 388 10.85 20.69 13.99
C ILE A 388 10.86 20.93 15.50
N THR A 389 11.28 19.91 16.25
CA THR A 389 11.25 19.90 17.72
C THR A 389 12.06 21.04 18.36
N GLN A 390 13.15 21.43 17.71
CA GLN A 390 14.10 22.44 18.17
C GLN A 390 13.58 23.88 18.00
N LEU A 391 12.52 24.06 17.21
CA LEU A 391 11.89 25.35 16.92
C LEU A 391 10.49 25.40 17.53
N ASN A 392 10.39 25.18 18.85
CA ASN A 392 9.12 25.14 19.60
C ASN A 392 8.06 24.23 18.94
N TYR A 393 8.47 23.04 18.50
CA TYR A 393 7.61 22.09 17.81
C TYR A 393 6.89 22.68 16.58
N LYS A 394 7.59 23.52 15.81
CA LYS A 394 7.09 24.09 14.56
C LYS A 394 6.58 22.96 13.66
N ARG A 395 5.35 23.13 13.19
CA ARG A 395 4.64 22.20 12.32
C ARG A 395 4.67 22.71 10.89
N LEU A 396 5.13 21.86 9.99
CA LEU A 396 5.15 22.10 8.56
C LEU A 396 4.24 21.06 7.90
N PHE A 397 3.34 21.53 7.04
CA PHE A 397 2.35 20.67 6.39
C PHE A 397 2.67 20.58 4.90
N CYS A 398 2.87 19.36 4.44
CA CYS A 398 2.97 18.99 3.04
C CYS A 398 1.62 18.37 2.66
N ASN A 399 0.76 19.11 1.97
CA ASN A 399 -0.53 18.61 1.48
C ASN A 399 -0.37 18.05 0.07
N LYS A 400 -1.33 17.30 -0.44
CA LYS A 400 -1.25 16.69 -1.78
C LYS A 400 -0.84 17.68 -2.90
N GLN A 401 -1.31 18.93 -2.83
CA GLN A 401 -0.96 19.99 -3.77
C GLN A 401 0.51 20.48 -3.69
N ASP A 402 1.22 20.10 -2.63
CA ASP A 402 2.60 20.48 -2.30
C ASP A 402 3.60 19.37 -2.67
N GLU A 403 3.17 18.28 -3.30
CA GLU A 403 4.07 17.20 -3.76
C GLU A 403 5.23 17.75 -4.60
N GLY A 404 6.46 17.40 -4.19
CA GLY A 404 7.70 17.86 -4.82
C GLY A 404 8.03 19.34 -4.64
N LYS A 405 7.21 20.13 -3.93
CA LYS A 405 7.46 21.56 -3.70
C LYS A 405 8.39 21.77 -2.50
N GLU A 406 9.15 22.86 -2.55
CA GLU A 406 9.91 23.34 -1.39
C GLU A 406 9.05 24.28 -0.55
N ILE A 407 9.15 24.14 0.76
CA ILE A 407 8.52 25.00 1.75
C ILE A 407 9.58 25.64 2.64
N GLU A 408 9.41 26.93 2.93
CA GLU A 408 10.23 27.65 3.90
C GLU A 408 9.94 27.11 5.32
N ILE A 409 11.00 26.85 6.10
CA ILE A 409 10.84 26.38 7.48
C ILE A 409 10.23 27.47 8.36
N VAL A 410 10.66 28.70 8.14
CA VAL A 410 10.09 29.91 8.74
C VAL A 410 9.74 30.86 7.61
N GLN A 411 8.45 31.15 7.48
CA GLN A 411 7.92 31.99 6.41
C GLN A 411 8.53 33.39 6.45
N GLY A 412 9.11 33.83 5.33
CA GLY A 412 9.79 35.12 5.20
C GLY A 412 11.19 35.17 5.80
N GLU A 413 11.73 34.05 6.29
CA GLU A 413 13.02 33.97 6.95
C GLU A 413 13.92 32.90 6.29
N PRO A 414 14.47 33.18 5.09
CA PRO A 414 15.21 32.20 4.29
C PRO A 414 16.49 31.69 4.96
N GLN A 415 16.99 32.38 6.00
CA GLN A 415 18.14 31.94 6.77
C GLN A 415 17.92 30.58 7.45
N PHE A 416 16.68 30.22 7.82
CA PHE A 416 16.37 28.92 8.42
C PHE A 416 16.39 27.77 7.39
N GLY A 417 16.35 28.10 6.09
CA GLY A 417 16.34 27.14 5.00
C GLY A 417 14.96 26.60 4.65
N HIS A 418 14.97 25.55 3.84
CA HIS A 418 13.78 24.98 3.20
C HIS A 418 13.76 23.46 3.38
N ILE A 419 12.58 22.88 3.25
CA ILE A 419 12.36 21.43 3.17
C ILE A 419 11.57 21.13 1.90
N SER A 420 12.00 20.14 1.13
CA SER A 420 11.24 19.65 -0.01
C SER A 420 10.22 18.61 0.48
N CYS A 421 8.95 18.84 0.19
CA CYS A 421 7.92 17.83 0.39
C CYS A 421 8.18 16.63 -0.53
N PRO A 422 7.89 15.39 -0.09
CA PRO A 422 8.03 14.21 -0.94
C PRO A 422 7.22 14.35 -2.24
N ASP A 423 7.67 13.72 -3.31
CA ASP A 423 7.01 13.72 -4.63
C ASP A 423 5.99 12.59 -4.77
N ASN A 424 6.03 11.59 -3.90
CA ASN A 424 5.06 10.49 -3.83
C ASN A 424 4.70 10.17 -2.37
N TYR A 425 3.57 10.68 -1.90
CA TYR A 425 3.19 10.51 -0.48
C TYR A 425 2.83 9.08 -0.12
N ARG A 426 2.17 8.35 -1.02
CA ARG A 426 1.76 6.96 -0.76
C ARG A 426 2.97 6.06 -0.52
N GLU A 427 4.02 6.24 -1.32
CA GLU A 427 5.26 5.49 -1.19
C GLU A 427 6.06 5.93 0.04
N PHE A 428 6.19 7.24 0.26
CA PHE A 428 6.89 7.79 1.41
C PHE A 428 6.25 7.39 2.75
N CYS A 429 4.91 7.32 2.80
CA CYS A 429 4.14 6.92 3.97
C CYS A 429 3.92 5.40 4.07
N GLY A 430 4.14 4.65 2.99
CA GLY A 430 3.98 3.20 2.91
C GLY A 430 5.14 2.43 3.53
N TYR A 431 5.47 2.69 4.79
CA TYR A 431 6.56 2.01 5.50
C TYR A 431 6.09 1.42 6.83
N THR A 432 6.72 0.31 7.23
CA THR A 432 6.60 -0.18 8.60
C THR A 432 7.56 0.61 9.51
N PRO A 433 7.09 1.23 10.60
CA PRO A 433 7.97 1.84 11.60
C PRO A 433 8.94 0.81 12.18
N GLU A 434 10.17 1.23 12.46
CA GLU A 434 11.12 0.42 13.22
C GLU A 434 10.83 0.52 14.72
N CYS A 435 11.25 -0.49 15.49
CA CYS A 435 11.04 -0.52 16.92
C CYS A 435 11.96 0.44 17.67
N PRO A 436 11.47 1.07 18.76
CA PRO A 436 12.25 1.96 19.61
C PRO A 436 13.48 1.24 20.16
N LYS A 437 14.67 1.82 19.95
CA LYS A 437 15.96 1.28 20.39
C LYS A 437 16.16 -0.19 20.03
N TYR A 438 15.55 -0.67 18.95
CA TYR A 438 15.56 -2.08 18.56
C TYR A 438 15.18 -3.02 19.72
N CYS A 439 14.15 -2.64 20.48
CA CYS A 439 13.66 -3.35 21.66
C CYS A 439 14.71 -3.56 22.75
N SER A 440 15.62 -2.58 22.88
CA SER A 440 16.68 -2.51 23.89
C SER A 440 17.50 -3.79 24.03
N ARG A 441 17.59 -4.60 22.95
CA ARG A 441 18.28 -5.90 22.94
C ARG A 441 17.69 -6.94 23.91
N LYS A 442 16.42 -6.76 24.26
CA LYS A 442 15.62 -7.58 25.19
C LYS A 442 14.27 -7.98 24.58
N GLY A 443 14.15 -7.88 23.26
CA GLY A 443 12.96 -8.25 22.51
C GLY A 443 13.21 -8.28 21.01
N ILE A 444 12.21 -8.74 20.27
CA ILE A 444 12.20 -8.73 18.81
C ILE A 444 11.21 -7.68 18.31
N CYS A 445 11.54 -7.06 17.17
CA CYS A 445 10.61 -6.13 16.52
C CYS A 445 9.69 -6.89 15.57
N ILE A 446 8.39 -6.66 15.69
CA ILE A 446 7.37 -7.17 14.77
C ILE A 446 6.46 -6.01 14.39
N SER A 447 6.55 -5.54 13.14
CA SER A 447 5.75 -4.42 12.62
C SER A 447 5.77 -3.16 13.49
N GLY A 448 6.96 -2.73 13.93
CA GLY A 448 7.15 -1.54 14.75
C GLY A 448 6.76 -1.68 16.23
N GLN A 449 6.39 -2.88 16.67
CA GLN A 449 6.11 -3.19 18.07
C GLN A 449 7.10 -4.18 18.64
N CYS A 450 7.57 -3.90 19.85
CA CYS A 450 8.49 -4.77 20.56
C CYS A 450 7.77 -5.92 21.22
N LYS A 451 8.23 -7.14 20.98
CA LYS A 451 7.87 -8.30 21.78
C LYS A 451 9.03 -8.66 22.69
N CYS A 452 8.84 -8.41 23.98
CA CYS A 452 9.88 -8.58 24.98
C CYS A 452 10.13 -10.05 25.32
N GLN A 453 11.39 -10.36 25.60
CA GLN A 453 11.79 -11.65 26.16
C GLN A 453 11.24 -11.80 27.58
N SER A 454 11.09 -13.04 28.03
CA SER A 454 10.72 -13.36 29.41
C SER A 454 11.59 -12.59 30.41
N GLY A 455 10.95 -11.98 31.43
CA GLY A 455 11.61 -11.12 32.41
C GLY A 455 11.69 -9.64 32.04
N TRP A 456 11.33 -9.25 30.81
CA TRP A 456 11.35 -7.86 30.33
C TRP A 456 9.98 -7.40 29.85
N THR A 457 9.74 -6.09 29.89
CA THR A 457 8.51 -5.42 29.45
C THR A 457 8.80 -3.94 29.14
N GLY A 458 7.79 -3.20 28.69
CA GLY A 458 7.89 -1.80 28.32
C GLY A 458 7.91 -1.59 26.81
N PHE A 459 7.74 -0.34 26.39
CA PHE A 459 7.61 0.05 24.98
C PHE A 459 8.81 -0.38 24.10
N ASP A 460 10.01 -0.36 24.68
CA ASP A 460 11.28 -0.77 24.08
C ASP A 460 11.93 -1.93 24.85
N CYS A 461 11.19 -2.67 25.68
CA CYS A 461 11.68 -3.76 26.53
C CYS A 461 12.78 -3.38 27.54
N ASN A 462 12.87 -2.11 27.95
CA ASN A 462 13.88 -1.65 28.90
C ASN A 462 13.53 -1.85 30.39
N VAL A 463 12.32 -2.31 30.71
CA VAL A 463 11.86 -2.48 32.10
C VAL A 463 11.89 -3.95 32.50
N GLU A 464 12.53 -4.26 33.62
CA GLU A 464 12.47 -5.61 34.20
C GLU A 464 11.06 -5.88 34.77
N GLN A 465 10.48 -7.04 34.45
CA GLN A 465 9.16 -7.46 34.97
C GLN A 465 9.09 -7.49 36.50
N LYS A 466 10.21 -7.62 37.21
CA LYS A 466 10.22 -7.54 38.68
C LYS A 466 9.82 -6.15 39.20
N ILE A 467 10.07 -5.10 38.41
CA ILE A 467 9.74 -3.70 38.74
C ILE A 467 8.26 -3.44 38.48
N CYS A 468 7.75 -3.90 37.34
CA CYS A 468 6.34 -3.88 37.00
C CYS A 468 5.85 -5.30 36.68
N PRO A 469 5.29 -6.03 37.66
CA PRO A 469 4.86 -7.41 37.46
C PRO A 469 3.60 -7.52 36.59
N TYR A 470 2.88 -6.42 36.38
CA TYR A 470 1.63 -6.34 35.62
C TYR A 470 1.83 -5.66 34.27
N PHE A 471 1.14 -4.55 34.00
CA PHE A 471 1.15 -3.84 32.72
C PHE A 471 1.66 -2.40 32.84
N ILE A 472 2.38 -1.93 31.83
CA ILE A 472 2.82 -0.53 31.72
C ILE A 472 1.82 0.27 30.89
N LEU A 473 1.49 1.49 31.29
CA LEU A 473 0.65 2.37 30.48
C LEU A 473 1.44 2.93 29.29
N GLY A 474 0.96 2.70 28.06
CA GLY A 474 1.67 3.11 26.84
C GLY A 474 1.94 4.63 26.73
N TYR A 475 1.06 5.46 27.31
CA TYR A 475 1.21 6.92 27.34
C TYR A 475 1.97 7.45 28.57
N ASN A 476 2.24 6.59 29.56
CA ASN A 476 3.01 6.94 30.76
C ASN A 476 3.88 5.75 31.20
N PRO A 477 5.08 5.58 30.60
CA PRO A 477 5.94 4.42 30.82
C PRO A 477 6.41 4.21 32.27
N SER A 478 6.25 5.22 33.13
CA SER A 478 6.60 5.14 34.56
C SER A 478 5.49 4.56 35.43
N GLN A 479 4.29 4.32 34.88
CA GLN A 479 3.14 3.87 35.63
C GLN A 479 2.81 2.39 35.34
N CYS A 480 2.81 1.59 36.42
CA CYS A 480 2.44 0.17 36.39
C CYS A 480 1.00 -0.01 36.89
N VAL A 481 0.18 -0.76 36.15
CA VAL A 481 -1.22 -1.04 36.45
C VAL A 481 -1.51 -2.53 36.41
N LYS A 482 -2.36 -3.01 37.33
CA LYS A 482 -2.75 -4.42 37.40
C LYS A 482 -3.66 -4.85 36.24
N THR A 483 -4.52 -3.93 35.79
CA THR A 483 -5.45 -4.09 34.67
C THR A 483 -5.37 -2.83 33.81
N CYS A 484 -5.52 -2.99 32.50
CA CYS A 484 -5.48 -1.84 31.61
C CYS A 484 -6.71 -0.93 31.84
N PRO A 485 -6.56 0.40 31.73
CA PRO A 485 -7.69 1.33 31.81
C PRO A 485 -8.73 1.05 30.72
N THR A 486 -9.96 1.47 30.93
CA THR A 486 -11.03 1.37 29.92
C THR A 486 -10.60 2.00 28.59
N GLY A 487 -10.81 1.26 27.49
CA GLY A 487 -10.36 1.65 26.15
C GLY A 487 -8.95 1.21 25.79
N PHE A 488 -8.19 0.65 26.75
CA PHE A 488 -6.87 0.08 26.53
C PHE A 488 -6.86 -1.43 26.79
N PHE A 489 -6.03 -2.14 26.05
CA PHE A 489 -5.90 -3.59 26.05
C PHE A 489 -4.47 -4.00 26.39
N ALA A 490 -4.35 -5.06 27.18
CA ALA A 490 -3.07 -5.68 27.51
C ALA A 490 -2.47 -6.36 26.27
N ASN A 491 -1.38 -5.80 25.75
CA ASN A 491 -0.67 -6.36 24.61
C ASN A 491 0.28 -7.51 25.03
N PRO A 492 0.75 -8.32 24.06
CA PRO A 492 1.68 -9.42 24.34
C PRO A 492 2.99 -9.02 25.03
N ASP A 493 3.39 -7.75 24.93
CA ASP A 493 4.56 -7.15 25.58
C ASP A 493 4.28 -6.57 26.98
N ARG A 494 3.05 -6.78 27.47
CA ARG A 494 2.50 -6.23 28.71
C ARG A 494 2.42 -4.70 28.75
N VAL A 495 2.20 -4.08 27.61
CA VAL A 495 1.90 -2.64 27.53
C VAL A 495 0.41 -2.45 27.24
N CYS A 496 -0.25 -1.57 27.99
CA CYS A 496 -1.62 -1.16 27.71
C CYS A 496 -1.63 -0.18 26.54
N ARG A 497 -2.28 -0.58 25.44
CA ARG A 497 -2.50 0.28 24.26
C ARG A 497 -3.96 0.26 23.84
N ASP A 498 -4.38 1.27 23.11
CA ASP A 498 -5.73 1.41 22.55
C ASP A 498 -5.97 0.52 21.31
N ASP A 499 -4.92 -0.07 20.73
CA ASP A 499 -5.00 -1.06 19.66
C ASP A 499 -4.10 -2.29 19.90
N CYS A 500 -4.39 -3.37 19.19
CA CYS A 500 -3.63 -4.62 19.22
C CYS A 500 -2.72 -4.77 17.99
N PRO A 501 -1.55 -5.43 18.11
CA PRO A 501 -0.68 -5.72 16.98
C PRO A 501 -1.34 -6.62 15.94
N LYS A 502 -0.77 -6.66 14.72
CA LYS A 502 -1.15 -7.62 13.69
C LYS A 502 -1.10 -9.05 14.24
N GLY A 503 -2.07 -9.86 13.82
CA GLY A 503 -2.30 -11.21 14.36
C GLY A 503 -3.05 -11.24 15.69
N PHE A 504 -3.48 -10.10 16.25
CA PHE A 504 -4.26 -10.03 17.48
C PHE A 504 -5.51 -9.15 17.33
N TYR A 505 -6.58 -9.49 18.06
CA TYR A 505 -7.78 -8.68 18.21
C TYR A 505 -8.00 -8.22 19.65
N LYS A 506 -8.84 -7.19 19.79
CA LYS A 506 -9.28 -6.63 21.07
C LYS A 506 -10.28 -7.57 21.75
N ASN A 507 -9.85 -8.33 22.74
CA ASN A 507 -10.75 -9.13 23.55
C ASN A 507 -11.30 -8.29 24.70
N ASN A 508 -12.59 -7.95 24.62
CA ASN A 508 -13.27 -7.13 25.62
C ASN A 508 -13.59 -7.88 26.92
N GLU A 509 -13.64 -9.22 26.92
CA GLU A 509 -13.96 -10.03 28.10
C GLU A 509 -12.84 -9.94 29.15
N ASN A 510 -11.58 -9.88 28.69
CA ASN A 510 -10.40 -9.85 29.54
C ASN A 510 -9.56 -8.57 29.40
N GLN A 511 -10.01 -7.59 28.60
CA GLN A 511 -9.28 -6.36 28.28
C GLN A 511 -7.84 -6.63 27.82
N ALA A 512 -7.65 -7.65 26.98
CA ALA A 512 -6.36 -8.07 26.47
C ALA A 512 -6.39 -8.32 24.96
N CYS A 513 -5.22 -8.31 24.34
CA CYS A 513 -5.06 -8.70 22.94
C CYS A 513 -4.96 -10.22 22.84
N ALA A 514 -5.87 -10.84 22.08
CA ALA A 514 -5.92 -12.28 21.87
C ALA A 514 -5.61 -12.61 20.40
N ASN A 515 -5.10 -13.82 20.12
CA ASN A 515 -4.68 -14.20 18.77
C ASN A 515 -5.86 -14.27 17.81
N CYS A 516 -5.65 -13.80 16.58
CA CYS A 516 -6.48 -14.11 15.44
C CYS A 516 -6.37 -15.58 15.02
N ASP A 517 -7.34 -16.04 14.22
CA ASP A 517 -7.11 -17.22 13.40
C ASP A 517 -5.95 -16.98 12.43
N ILE A 518 -5.16 -18.03 12.14
CA ILE A 518 -3.94 -17.94 11.33
C ILE A 518 -4.22 -17.54 9.87
N SER A 519 -5.46 -17.71 9.40
CA SER A 519 -5.89 -17.26 8.08
C SER A 519 -5.98 -15.73 7.98
N CYS A 520 -6.11 -15.02 9.10
CA CYS A 520 -6.23 -13.56 9.15
C CYS A 520 -4.90 -12.87 9.51
N ILE A 521 -4.64 -11.72 8.89
CA ILE A 521 -3.59 -10.77 9.34
C ILE A 521 -4.12 -9.84 10.42
N ARG A 522 -5.40 -9.45 10.30
CA ARG A 522 -6.15 -8.72 11.34
C ARG A 522 -7.54 -9.31 11.44
N CYS A 523 -8.10 -9.27 12.64
CA CYS A 523 -9.41 -9.83 12.93
C CYS A 523 -10.14 -9.03 14.02
N THR A 524 -11.43 -9.29 14.18
CA THR A 524 -12.28 -8.78 15.27
C THR A 524 -12.58 -9.83 16.33
N GLY A 525 -12.25 -11.09 16.05
CA GLY A 525 -12.55 -12.25 16.88
C GLY A 525 -11.64 -13.43 16.56
N PRO A 526 -11.78 -14.55 17.28
CA PRO A 526 -10.85 -15.67 17.22
C PRO A 526 -11.06 -16.62 16.04
N THR A 527 -12.12 -16.46 15.24
CA THR A 527 -12.48 -17.43 14.20
C THR A 527 -12.03 -16.99 12.81
N MET A 528 -11.95 -17.95 11.88
CA MET A 528 -11.63 -17.70 10.46
C MET A 528 -12.67 -16.80 9.74
N ASN A 529 -13.82 -16.54 10.37
CA ASN A 529 -14.89 -15.69 9.83
C ASN A 529 -14.86 -14.28 10.41
N ASP A 530 -13.94 -13.99 11.34
CA ASP A 530 -13.82 -12.68 11.99
C ASP A 530 -12.71 -11.83 11.36
N CYS A 531 -12.18 -12.21 10.20
CA CYS A 531 -11.08 -11.51 9.55
C CYS A 531 -11.51 -10.11 9.07
N ILE A 532 -10.60 -9.16 9.18
CA ILE A 532 -10.71 -7.81 8.59
C ILE A 532 -9.58 -7.52 7.62
N GLU A 533 -8.51 -8.31 7.65
CA GLU A 533 -7.41 -8.25 6.69
C GLU A 533 -6.87 -9.65 6.45
N CYS A 534 -6.70 -10.01 5.18
CA CYS A 534 -6.21 -11.32 4.76
C CYS A 534 -4.74 -11.29 4.36
N GLY A 535 -4.13 -12.48 4.36
CA GLY A 535 -2.79 -12.69 3.81
C GLY A 535 -2.66 -12.18 2.38
N PHE A 536 -1.43 -11.94 1.94
CA PHE A 536 -1.07 -11.28 0.69
C PHE A 536 -1.73 -11.92 -0.54
N LEU A 537 -1.86 -13.25 -0.58
CA LEU A 537 -2.49 -13.97 -1.68
C LEU A 537 -4.00 -14.19 -1.53
N ALA A 538 -4.57 -13.92 -0.36
CA ALA A 538 -5.99 -14.10 -0.09
C ALA A 538 -6.77 -12.79 -0.27
N PHE A 539 -8.07 -12.94 -0.43
CA PHE A 539 -9.05 -11.87 -0.53
C PHE A 539 -10.03 -11.96 0.63
N LEU A 540 -10.41 -10.82 1.18
CA LEU A 540 -11.43 -10.73 2.22
C LEU A 540 -12.83 -10.79 1.59
N GLU A 541 -13.61 -11.79 1.98
CA GLU A 541 -14.99 -12.02 1.57
C GLU A 541 -15.88 -12.21 2.81
N GLU A 542 -16.72 -11.21 3.12
CA GLU A 542 -17.69 -11.27 4.23
C GLU A 542 -17.09 -11.76 5.57
N GLY A 543 -15.87 -11.30 5.91
CA GLY A 543 -15.17 -11.69 7.14
C GLY A 543 -14.25 -12.90 7.00
N ASN A 544 -14.20 -13.55 5.84
CA ASN A 544 -13.40 -14.75 5.57
C ASN A 544 -12.25 -14.45 4.62
N CYS A 545 -11.14 -15.17 4.76
CA CYS A 545 -10.04 -15.10 3.80
C CYS A 545 -10.12 -16.23 2.78
N VAL A 546 -10.42 -15.89 1.53
CA VAL A 546 -10.59 -16.83 0.42
C VAL A 546 -9.49 -16.66 -0.63
N GLN A 547 -9.11 -17.74 -1.30
CA GLN A 547 -8.12 -17.69 -2.39
C GLN A 547 -8.72 -17.16 -3.70
N GLN A 548 -10.03 -17.35 -3.87
CA GLN A 548 -10.80 -16.85 -5.01
C GLN A 548 -12.17 -16.39 -4.49
N CYS A 549 -12.60 -15.21 -4.91
CA CYS A 549 -13.95 -14.72 -4.61
C CYS A 549 -15.03 -15.57 -5.30
N ARG A 550 -16.26 -15.54 -4.78
CA ARG A 550 -17.42 -16.18 -5.42
C ARG A 550 -17.63 -15.67 -6.85
N ASN A 551 -18.22 -16.51 -7.70
CA ASN A 551 -18.36 -16.25 -9.15
C ASN A 551 -19.19 -14.99 -9.50
N ASP A 552 -19.93 -14.43 -8.55
CA ASP A 552 -20.71 -13.20 -8.67
C ASP A 552 -20.03 -11.97 -8.03
N GLU A 553 -18.81 -12.12 -7.51
CA GLU A 553 -18.02 -11.06 -6.89
C GLU A 553 -16.72 -10.79 -7.67
N PHE A 554 -16.28 -9.53 -7.66
CA PHE A 554 -15.04 -9.08 -8.30
C PHE A 554 -13.89 -9.04 -7.30
N GLN A 555 -12.68 -9.35 -7.77
CA GLN A 555 -11.47 -9.33 -6.97
C GLN A 555 -10.76 -7.97 -7.10
N LEU A 556 -10.73 -7.17 -6.04
CA LEU A 556 -9.87 -5.98 -6.01
C LEU A 556 -8.47 -6.39 -5.54
N VAL A 557 -7.58 -6.68 -6.49
CA VAL A 557 -6.22 -7.21 -6.24
C VAL A 557 -5.42 -6.32 -5.29
N ASP A 558 -5.47 -4.99 -5.49
CA ASP A 558 -4.74 -4.02 -4.65
C ASP A 558 -5.33 -3.89 -3.25
N GLN A 559 -6.65 -4.02 -3.11
CA GLN A 559 -7.35 -3.88 -1.82
C GLN A 559 -7.46 -5.21 -1.07
N ARG A 560 -7.20 -6.33 -1.75
CA ARG A 560 -7.34 -7.70 -1.23
C ARG A 560 -8.75 -7.98 -0.72
N THR A 561 -9.76 -7.52 -1.45
CA THR A 561 -11.18 -7.66 -1.08
C THR A 561 -12.01 -8.19 -2.23
N CYS A 562 -13.04 -8.97 -1.91
CA CYS A 562 -14.11 -9.35 -2.82
C CYS A 562 -15.23 -8.31 -2.75
N ILE A 563 -15.73 -7.84 -3.89
CA ILE A 563 -16.81 -6.83 -3.95
C ILE A 563 -17.88 -7.20 -4.97
N LYS A 564 -19.14 -6.89 -4.67
CA LYS A 564 -20.28 -7.21 -5.54
C LYS A 564 -20.49 -6.21 -6.70
N SER A 565 -19.83 -5.03 -6.68
CA SER A 565 -19.96 -4.00 -7.73
C SER A 565 -18.72 -3.10 -7.82
N VAL A 566 -18.18 -2.92 -9.03
CA VAL A 566 -16.84 -2.36 -9.30
C VAL A 566 -16.90 -0.95 -9.88
N ASN A 567 -16.78 0.06 -9.02
CA ASN A 567 -16.46 1.42 -9.47
C ASN A 567 -14.94 1.65 -9.69
N GLN A 568 -14.07 0.63 -9.52
CA GLN A 568 -12.60 0.82 -9.45
C GLN A 568 -11.74 -0.18 -10.28
N GLY A 569 -12.35 -0.98 -11.15
CA GLY A 569 -11.67 -1.99 -11.97
C GLY A 569 -12.30 -2.21 -13.35
N CYS A 570 -13.25 -1.36 -13.72
CA CYS A 570 -13.80 -1.30 -15.06
C CYS A 570 -13.11 -0.18 -15.87
N ASP A 571 -13.20 -0.24 -17.20
CA ASP A 571 -12.76 0.85 -18.09
C ASP A 571 -13.28 2.22 -17.62
N GLN A 572 -12.52 3.28 -17.87
CA GLN A 572 -12.83 4.64 -17.42
C GLN A 572 -14.31 5.01 -17.66
N PHE A 573 -14.96 5.57 -16.65
CA PHE A 573 -16.39 5.96 -16.64
C PHE A 573 -17.39 4.80 -16.62
N CYS A 574 -16.94 3.57 -16.41
CA CYS A 574 -17.81 2.41 -16.20
C CYS A 574 -18.08 2.17 -14.71
N GLU A 575 -19.35 2.06 -14.34
CA GLU A 575 -19.82 1.77 -12.97
C GLU A 575 -19.88 0.27 -12.69
N ARG A 576 -20.12 -0.55 -13.73
CA ARG A 576 -20.12 -2.02 -13.64
C ARG A 576 -19.80 -2.65 -14.98
N CYS A 577 -18.89 -3.62 -15.02
CA CYS A 577 -18.45 -4.31 -16.23
C CYS A 577 -18.65 -5.83 -16.14
N ASN A 578 -18.45 -6.51 -17.27
CA ASN A 578 -18.45 -7.96 -17.37
C ASN A 578 -17.28 -8.55 -16.55
N PHE A 579 -17.60 -9.52 -15.70
CA PHE A 579 -16.67 -10.18 -14.77
C PHE A 579 -15.50 -10.93 -15.46
N THR A 580 -15.66 -11.36 -16.71
CA THR A 580 -14.64 -12.17 -17.42
C THR A 580 -13.65 -11.29 -18.18
N THR A 581 -14.13 -10.27 -18.89
CA THR A 581 -13.32 -9.48 -19.83
C THR A 581 -12.80 -8.17 -19.24
N HIS A 582 -13.39 -7.69 -18.13
CA HIS A 582 -13.09 -6.43 -17.42
C HIS A 582 -13.20 -5.13 -18.25
N SER A 583 -13.24 -5.25 -19.59
CA SER A 583 -13.24 -4.17 -20.58
C SER A 583 -14.60 -3.92 -21.22
N GLN A 584 -15.58 -4.80 -20.97
CA GLN A 584 -16.94 -4.65 -21.47
C GLN A 584 -17.85 -4.12 -20.36
N CYS A 585 -18.16 -2.84 -20.42
CA CYS A 585 -19.08 -2.19 -19.52
C CYS A 585 -20.53 -2.67 -19.69
N THR A 586 -21.25 -2.73 -18.57
CA THR A 586 -22.66 -3.09 -18.47
C THR A 586 -23.50 -1.97 -17.86
N LEU A 587 -22.89 -1.07 -17.09
CA LEU A 587 -23.51 0.14 -16.54
C LEU A 587 -22.48 1.27 -16.47
N CYS A 588 -22.82 2.44 -16.98
CA CYS A 588 -21.94 3.61 -16.99
C CYS A 588 -22.17 4.52 -15.79
N GLN A 589 -21.12 5.22 -15.36
CA GLN A 589 -21.20 6.27 -14.35
C GLN A 589 -22.12 7.40 -14.84
N GLU A 590 -22.65 8.17 -13.88
CA GLU A 590 -23.53 9.31 -14.17
C GLU A 590 -22.92 10.25 -15.22
N GLN A 591 -23.73 10.72 -16.19
CA GLN A 591 -23.34 11.54 -17.36
C GLN A 591 -22.62 10.81 -18.51
N TYR A 592 -22.48 9.48 -18.45
CA TYR A 592 -21.91 8.66 -19.53
C TYR A 592 -22.91 7.63 -20.06
N PHE A 593 -22.75 7.26 -21.34
CA PHE A 593 -23.69 6.42 -22.07
C PHE A 593 -23.01 5.16 -22.57
N LEU A 594 -23.67 4.01 -22.39
CA LEU A 594 -23.16 2.74 -22.84
C LEU A 594 -23.26 2.62 -24.37
N ASN A 595 -22.11 2.57 -25.03
CA ASN A 595 -22.03 2.19 -26.42
C ASN A 595 -22.33 0.69 -26.56
N LEU A 596 -23.48 0.37 -27.15
CA LEU A 596 -23.95 -1.03 -27.27
C LEU A 596 -23.09 -1.88 -28.21
N ILE A 597 -22.28 -1.27 -29.07
CA ILE A 597 -21.40 -1.95 -30.03
C ILE A 597 -20.06 -2.28 -29.38
N THR A 598 -19.38 -1.27 -28.81
CA THR A 598 -18.05 -1.45 -28.22
C THR A 598 -18.08 -1.90 -26.76
N ARG A 599 -19.26 -1.83 -26.12
CA ARG A 599 -19.45 -2.05 -24.69
C ARG A 599 -18.58 -1.11 -23.82
N LYS A 600 -18.33 0.12 -24.27
CA LYS A 600 -17.60 1.13 -23.48
C LYS A 600 -18.51 2.30 -23.11
N CYS A 601 -18.19 2.96 -22.01
CA CYS A 601 -18.85 4.20 -21.62
C CYS A 601 -18.23 5.37 -22.37
N VAL A 602 -19.07 6.17 -23.01
CA VAL A 602 -18.65 7.36 -23.74
C VAL A 602 -19.50 8.55 -23.31
N PRO A 603 -18.95 9.77 -23.31
CA PRO A 603 -19.75 10.97 -23.11
C PRO A 603 -20.75 11.14 -24.27
N ALA A 604 -21.85 11.86 -24.04
CA ALA A 604 -22.97 11.95 -24.99
C ALA A 604 -22.58 12.32 -26.43
N TYR A 605 -21.55 13.15 -26.60
CA TYR A 605 -21.08 13.62 -27.91
C TYR A 605 -20.27 12.57 -28.69
N ASP A 606 -19.83 11.49 -28.03
CA ASP A 606 -19.02 10.41 -28.59
C ASP A 606 -19.83 9.13 -28.87
N CYS A 607 -21.17 9.17 -28.77
CA CYS A 607 -22.01 8.07 -29.25
C CYS A 607 -21.75 7.81 -30.75
N PRO A 608 -21.71 6.54 -31.20
CA PRO A 608 -21.45 6.18 -32.59
C PRO A 608 -22.35 6.90 -33.60
N LYS A 609 -21.83 7.12 -34.81
CA LYS A 609 -22.64 7.65 -35.92
C LYS A 609 -23.90 6.80 -36.13
N GLY A 610 -25.04 7.46 -36.28
CA GLY A 610 -26.35 6.80 -36.38
C GLY A 610 -26.96 6.38 -35.03
N THR A 611 -26.37 6.79 -33.90
CA THR A 611 -26.93 6.60 -32.56
C THR A 611 -27.03 7.93 -31.80
N PHE A 612 -27.83 7.98 -30.73
CA PHE A 612 -27.91 9.13 -29.81
C PHE A 612 -27.86 8.67 -28.35
N ALA A 613 -27.37 9.55 -27.47
CA ALA A 613 -27.34 9.34 -26.03
C ALA A 613 -28.76 9.44 -25.45
N ASN A 614 -29.30 8.33 -24.93
CA ASN A 614 -30.63 8.30 -24.31
C ASN A 614 -30.50 8.42 -22.78
N ASP A 615 -30.88 9.58 -22.23
CA ASP A 615 -30.83 9.88 -20.79
C ASP A 615 -31.76 9.01 -19.93
N THR A 616 -32.73 8.32 -20.54
CA THR A 616 -33.67 7.44 -19.81
C THR A 616 -33.09 6.04 -19.64
N THR A 617 -32.33 5.56 -20.63
CA THR A 617 -31.74 4.22 -20.63
C THR A 617 -30.25 4.21 -20.35
N ASN A 618 -29.60 5.37 -20.34
CA ASN A 618 -28.15 5.57 -20.23
C ASN A 618 -27.35 4.78 -21.28
N THR A 619 -27.89 4.65 -22.50
CA THR A 619 -27.25 3.95 -23.62
C THR A 619 -27.22 4.78 -24.90
N CYS A 620 -26.30 4.46 -25.81
CA CYS A 620 -26.31 5.01 -27.17
C CYS A 620 -27.27 4.18 -28.02
N GLU A 621 -28.47 4.70 -28.28
CA GLU A 621 -29.53 4.00 -29.02
C GLU A 621 -29.56 4.40 -30.50
N ILE A 622 -29.96 3.47 -31.36
CA ILE A 622 -29.99 3.65 -32.81
C ILE A 622 -31.05 4.68 -33.17
N CYS A 623 -30.68 5.64 -34.02
CA CYS A 623 -31.64 6.53 -34.65
C CYS A 623 -32.54 5.70 -35.59
N GLU A 624 -33.81 5.49 -35.24
CA GLU A 624 -34.76 4.70 -36.05
C GLU A 624 -35.07 5.32 -37.44
N LEU A 625 -34.57 6.52 -37.70
CA LEU A 625 -34.65 7.21 -38.99
C LEU A 625 -33.31 7.11 -39.72
N THR A 626 -33.29 6.40 -40.85
CA THR A 626 -32.12 6.27 -41.73
C THR A 626 -31.67 7.63 -42.27
N GLY A 627 -30.39 7.99 -42.03
CA GLY A 627 -29.72 9.14 -42.66
C GLY A 627 -29.37 10.34 -41.74
N CYS A 628 -29.43 10.21 -40.42
CA CYS A 628 -28.96 11.25 -39.50
C CYS A 628 -27.65 10.86 -38.78
N ASP A 629 -26.58 11.67 -38.94
CA ASP A 629 -25.27 11.40 -38.34
C ASP A 629 -25.19 11.70 -36.83
N GLN A 630 -26.01 12.60 -36.29
CA GLN A 630 -26.23 12.86 -34.85
C GLN A 630 -27.54 13.67 -34.68
N CYS A 631 -28.48 13.21 -33.84
CA CYS A 631 -29.77 13.89 -33.61
C CYS A 631 -29.63 15.10 -32.67
N ALA A 632 -29.04 16.20 -33.16
CA ALA A 632 -28.95 17.44 -32.39
C ALA A 632 -29.35 18.72 -33.15
N LYS A 633 -29.61 18.70 -34.47
CA LYS A 633 -30.07 19.90 -35.23
C LYS A 633 -30.86 19.53 -36.48
N CYS A 634 -31.96 20.25 -36.74
CA CYS A 634 -32.78 20.07 -37.95
C CYS A 634 -32.03 20.53 -39.22
N PRO A 635 -32.23 19.86 -40.38
CA PRO A 635 -31.63 20.28 -41.66
C PRO A 635 -31.99 21.72 -42.07
N LYS A 636 -31.12 22.40 -42.84
CA LYS A 636 -31.39 23.75 -43.35
C LYS A 636 -32.64 23.74 -44.25
N GLY A 637 -33.66 24.52 -43.85
CA GLY A 637 -34.98 24.54 -44.51
C GLY A 637 -36.09 23.89 -43.69
N CYS A 638 -35.77 23.21 -42.58
CA CYS A 638 -36.75 22.66 -41.62
C CYS A 638 -36.75 23.43 -40.28
N LEU A 639 -37.90 23.45 -39.60
CA LEU A 639 -38.15 24.13 -38.32
C LEU A 639 -38.24 23.12 -37.17
N LYS A 640 -37.73 23.47 -35.99
CA LYS A 640 -37.78 22.63 -34.78
C LYS A 640 -39.11 22.84 -34.02
N CYS A 641 -39.83 21.75 -33.74
CA CYS A 641 -41.08 21.77 -32.96
C CYS A 641 -40.97 20.73 -31.83
N SER A 642 -40.95 21.18 -30.57
CA SER A 642 -41.01 20.35 -29.34
C SER A 642 -40.50 18.90 -29.46
N ARG A 643 -39.26 18.73 -29.96
CA ARG A 643 -38.48 17.48 -30.16
C ARG A 643 -38.56 16.77 -31.53
N GLN A 644 -39.21 17.34 -32.54
CA GLN A 644 -39.17 16.85 -33.94
C GLN A 644 -38.87 17.98 -34.94
N CYS A 645 -38.44 17.63 -36.16
CA CYS A 645 -38.16 18.58 -37.23
C CYS A 645 -39.27 18.51 -38.29
N VAL A 646 -39.85 19.65 -38.64
CA VAL A 646 -40.96 19.75 -39.60
C VAL A 646 -40.64 20.78 -40.68
N SER A 647 -41.15 20.59 -41.90
CA SER A 647 -40.95 21.53 -43.01
C SER A 647 -41.91 22.73 -42.98
N PHE A 648 -43.03 22.62 -42.26
CA PHE A 648 -44.01 23.69 -42.03
C PHE A 648 -44.53 23.60 -40.59
N CYS A 649 -44.89 24.73 -39.97
CA CYS A 649 -45.40 24.72 -38.59
C CYS A 649 -46.83 24.16 -38.53
N PRO A 650 -47.19 23.41 -37.47
CA PRO A 650 -48.55 22.91 -37.26
C PRO A 650 -49.56 24.05 -37.07
N GLU A 651 -50.86 23.78 -37.24
CA GLU A 651 -51.91 24.78 -37.06
C GLU A 651 -51.82 25.50 -35.69
N ASN A 652 -52.06 26.81 -35.70
CA ASN A 652 -51.95 27.74 -34.55
C ASN A 652 -50.53 27.99 -34.01
N GLN A 653 -49.50 27.64 -34.79
CA GLN A 653 -48.12 28.05 -34.57
C GLN A 653 -47.56 28.75 -35.81
N PHE A 654 -46.65 29.71 -35.62
CA PHE A 654 -45.95 30.37 -36.72
C PHE A 654 -44.43 30.13 -36.66
N ALA A 655 -43.80 30.24 -37.83
CA ALA A 655 -42.38 30.03 -38.00
C ALA A 655 -41.59 31.26 -37.55
N ASP A 656 -40.78 31.11 -36.52
CA ASP A 656 -39.69 32.04 -36.22
C ASP A 656 -38.50 31.64 -37.10
N ILE A 657 -38.31 32.39 -38.18
CA ILE A 657 -37.35 32.07 -39.26
C ILE A 657 -35.90 32.31 -38.79
N GLU A 658 -35.69 33.29 -37.92
CA GLU A 658 -34.36 33.58 -37.38
C GLU A 658 -33.92 32.51 -36.38
N GLN A 659 -34.83 32.07 -35.50
CA GLN A 659 -34.55 31.04 -34.50
C GLN A 659 -34.84 29.61 -34.99
N ARG A 660 -35.36 29.46 -36.22
CA ARG A 660 -35.74 28.19 -36.88
C ARG A 660 -36.60 27.27 -36.01
N LYS A 661 -37.63 27.83 -35.38
CA LYS A 661 -38.56 27.10 -34.48
C LYS A 661 -40.01 27.46 -34.77
N CYS A 662 -40.93 26.58 -34.38
CA CYS A 662 -42.36 26.89 -34.38
C CYS A 662 -42.78 27.44 -33.01
N VAL A 663 -43.53 28.54 -33.00
CA VAL A 663 -43.99 29.23 -31.78
C VAL A 663 -45.50 29.36 -31.80
N SER A 664 -46.17 29.03 -30.69
CA SER A 664 -47.63 29.00 -30.60
C SER A 664 -48.25 30.39 -30.40
N ILE A 665 -49.40 30.64 -31.02
CA ILE A 665 -50.28 31.77 -30.72
C ILE A 665 -50.88 31.56 -29.33
N ILE A 666 -50.67 32.50 -28.39
CA ILE A 666 -51.57 32.63 -27.25
C ILE A 666 -52.74 33.49 -27.74
N THR A 667 -53.87 32.87 -28.08
CA THR A 667 -55.14 33.57 -28.04
C THR A 667 -55.43 33.85 -26.58
N CYS A 668 -55.49 35.13 -26.22
CA CYS A 668 -56.08 35.52 -24.95
C CYS A 668 -57.49 34.90 -24.85
N GLU A 669 -57.88 34.45 -23.65
CA GLU A 669 -59.21 33.85 -23.45
C GLU A 669 -60.32 34.81 -23.92
N GLN A 670 -61.47 34.25 -24.31
CA GLN A 670 -62.59 35.03 -24.87
C GLN A 670 -63.00 36.17 -23.93
N GLY A 671 -62.85 37.41 -24.40
CA GLY A 671 -63.12 38.63 -23.62
C GLY A 671 -61.87 39.40 -23.20
N SER A 672 -60.67 38.88 -23.45
CA SER A 672 -59.40 39.54 -23.17
C SER A 672 -58.63 39.88 -24.45
N TYR A 673 -57.81 40.93 -24.40
CA TYR A 673 -57.13 41.56 -25.53
C TYR A 673 -55.61 41.52 -25.36
N TYR A 674 -54.89 41.25 -26.45
CA TYR A 674 -53.43 41.10 -26.42
C TYR A 674 -52.69 42.45 -26.52
N TRP A 675 -51.72 42.70 -25.63
CA TRP A 675 -50.82 43.86 -25.67
C TRP A 675 -49.42 43.54 -25.10
N GLN A 676 -48.36 43.87 -25.84
CA GLN A 676 -46.95 43.72 -25.40
C GLN A 676 -46.64 42.37 -24.72
N ASN A 677 -47.02 41.27 -25.37
CA ASN A 677 -46.77 39.89 -24.90
C ASN A 677 -47.53 39.48 -23.62
N LYS A 678 -48.64 40.16 -23.28
CA LYS A 678 -49.61 39.76 -22.23
C LYS A 678 -51.05 39.99 -22.68
N CYS A 679 -51.97 39.27 -22.03
CA CYS A 679 -53.42 39.40 -22.21
C CYS A 679 -54.04 40.26 -21.10
N TYR A 680 -54.97 41.13 -21.47
CA TYR A 680 -55.67 42.03 -20.55
C TYR A 680 -57.19 41.99 -20.79
N ASP A 681 -57.99 41.91 -19.74
CA ASP A 681 -59.47 41.84 -19.87
C ASP A 681 -60.09 43.13 -20.42
N LYS A 682 -59.37 44.25 -20.28
CA LYS A 682 -59.61 45.50 -21.01
C LYS A 682 -58.27 46.09 -21.41
N CYS A 683 -58.23 46.69 -22.59
CA CYS A 683 -57.01 47.32 -23.08
C CYS A 683 -56.51 48.42 -22.12
N PRO A 684 -55.20 48.46 -21.81
CA PRO A 684 -54.63 49.48 -20.94
C PRO A 684 -54.91 50.91 -21.46
N ARG A 685 -54.98 51.90 -20.56
CA ARG A 685 -55.11 53.31 -20.96
C ARG A 685 -54.00 53.73 -21.92
N GLY A 686 -54.35 54.53 -22.93
CA GLY A 686 -53.49 54.87 -24.06
C GLY A 686 -53.51 53.84 -25.19
N THR A 687 -54.38 52.82 -25.11
CA THR A 687 -54.60 51.84 -26.18
C THR A 687 -56.09 51.64 -26.45
N LEU A 688 -56.44 51.19 -27.66
CA LEU A 688 -57.80 50.88 -28.10
C LEU A 688 -57.94 49.41 -28.51
N THR A 689 -59.15 48.88 -28.39
CA THR A 689 -59.47 47.48 -28.75
C THR A 689 -59.79 47.38 -30.23
N GLU A 690 -59.04 46.57 -30.98
CA GLU A 690 -59.34 46.26 -32.36
C GLU A 690 -58.88 44.82 -32.68
N ASN A 691 -59.76 44.00 -33.26
CA ASN A 691 -59.49 42.61 -33.66
C ASN A 691 -58.81 41.74 -32.57
N ASN A 692 -59.35 41.76 -31.34
CA ASN A 692 -58.82 41.05 -30.16
C ASN A 692 -57.39 41.43 -29.73
N GLN A 693 -56.91 42.60 -30.16
CA GLN A 693 -55.64 43.18 -29.75
C GLN A 693 -55.85 44.59 -29.23
N CYS A 694 -54.93 45.04 -28.38
CA CYS A 694 -54.82 46.45 -28.05
C CYS A 694 -53.88 47.12 -29.05
N LEU A 695 -54.24 48.30 -29.52
CA LEU A 695 -53.40 49.12 -30.38
C LEU A 695 -53.19 50.47 -29.73
N LEU A 696 -52.02 51.09 -29.94
CA LEU A 696 -51.75 52.41 -29.34
C LEU A 696 -52.69 53.48 -29.87
N CYS A 697 -53.16 54.32 -28.95
CA CYS A 697 -53.80 55.58 -29.30
C CYS A 697 -52.81 56.54 -29.96
N PRO A 698 -53.31 57.59 -30.66
CA PRO A 698 -52.48 58.70 -31.11
C PRO A 698 -51.62 59.29 -29.98
N GLN A 699 -50.49 59.89 -30.34
CA GLN A 699 -49.52 60.41 -29.38
C GLN A 699 -50.17 61.42 -28.41
N GLY A 700 -49.90 61.25 -27.10
CA GLY A 700 -50.44 62.12 -26.05
C GLY A 700 -51.88 61.80 -25.61
N CYS A 701 -52.51 60.77 -26.18
CA CYS A 701 -53.89 60.39 -25.92
C CYS A 701 -54.00 59.24 -24.90
N LEU A 702 -54.91 59.37 -23.94
CA LEU A 702 -55.23 58.35 -22.93
C LEU A 702 -56.44 57.49 -23.30
N GLU A 703 -57.43 58.05 -24.00
CA GLU A 703 -58.60 57.31 -24.47
C GLU A 703 -58.94 57.76 -25.89
N CYS A 704 -59.02 56.81 -26.82
CA CYS A 704 -59.23 57.07 -28.23
C CYS A 704 -60.26 56.08 -28.81
N PRO A 705 -61.28 56.55 -29.54
CA PRO A 705 -62.21 55.68 -30.26
C PRO A 705 -61.61 55.05 -31.53
N SER A 706 -60.53 55.62 -32.07
CA SER A 706 -59.79 55.05 -33.21
C SER A 706 -58.32 55.46 -33.18
N GLN A 707 -57.48 54.82 -34.01
CA GLN A 707 -56.05 55.15 -34.12
C GLN A 707 -55.74 56.57 -34.64
N GLN A 708 -56.77 57.35 -35.01
CA GLN A 708 -56.61 58.70 -35.55
C GLN A 708 -57.33 59.77 -34.73
N ILE A 709 -58.27 59.38 -33.87
CA ILE A 709 -59.12 60.30 -33.11
C ILE A 709 -58.90 60.08 -31.63
N CYS A 710 -58.56 61.13 -30.89
CA CYS A 710 -58.47 61.12 -29.45
C CYS A 710 -59.71 61.73 -28.79
N SER A 711 -60.25 61.08 -27.77
CA SER A 711 -61.34 61.63 -26.96
C SER A 711 -60.87 62.18 -25.61
N GLN A 712 -59.71 61.76 -25.10
CA GLN A 712 -59.14 62.28 -23.85
C GLN A 712 -57.60 62.27 -23.87
N CYS A 713 -56.98 63.42 -23.63
CA CYS A 713 -55.52 63.58 -23.60
C CYS A 713 -54.90 63.38 -22.20
N ASP A 714 -53.61 63.09 -22.18
CA ASP A 714 -52.82 62.98 -20.95
C ASP A 714 -52.46 64.35 -20.37
N ASN A 715 -53.44 65.00 -19.76
CA ASN A 715 -53.29 66.34 -19.18
C ASN A 715 -52.19 66.37 -18.08
N LYS A 716 -51.86 65.24 -17.43
CA LYS A 716 -50.79 65.17 -16.42
C LYS A 716 -49.40 65.37 -17.02
N ASN A 717 -49.23 65.02 -18.29
CA ASN A 717 -48.00 65.17 -19.05
C ASN A 717 -48.05 66.34 -20.05
N GLY A 718 -48.96 67.30 -19.84
CA GLY A 718 -49.02 68.57 -20.58
C GLY A 718 -49.78 68.53 -21.91
N TRP A 719 -50.46 67.43 -22.23
CA TRP A 719 -51.21 67.26 -23.47
C TRP A 719 -52.63 67.80 -23.36
N ILE A 720 -53.07 68.60 -24.33
CA ILE A 720 -54.40 69.20 -24.36
C ILE A 720 -55.12 68.77 -25.65
N LEU A 721 -56.41 68.47 -25.54
CA LEU A 721 -57.23 68.06 -26.66
C LEU A 721 -57.56 69.26 -27.56
N GLN A 722 -57.15 69.18 -28.83
CA GLN A 722 -57.43 70.16 -29.86
C GLN A 722 -58.47 69.62 -30.84
N ASN A 723 -59.47 70.47 -31.13
CA ASN A 723 -60.53 70.22 -32.11
C ASN A 723 -61.26 68.88 -31.94
N ASN A 724 -61.34 68.36 -30.70
CA ASN A 724 -61.97 67.09 -30.33
C ASN A 724 -61.46 65.83 -31.05
N GLU A 725 -60.27 65.89 -31.67
CA GLU A 725 -59.76 64.77 -32.45
C GLU A 725 -58.27 64.46 -32.22
N SER A 726 -57.45 65.39 -31.69
CA SER A 726 -56.01 65.13 -31.49
C SER A 726 -55.42 65.84 -30.27
N CYS A 727 -54.37 65.25 -29.67
CA CYS A 727 -53.67 65.83 -28.53
C CYS A 727 -52.40 66.54 -28.97
N THR A 728 -52.16 67.75 -28.46
CA THR A 728 -50.88 68.45 -28.62
C THR A 728 -50.35 68.93 -27.27
N ILE A 729 -49.03 69.00 -27.13
CA ILE A 729 -48.40 69.56 -25.92
C ILE A 729 -48.52 71.07 -25.99
N ASN A 730 -49.06 71.68 -24.94
CA ASN A 730 -48.97 73.13 -24.78
C ASN A 730 -47.55 73.46 -24.29
N ASN A 731 -46.84 74.34 -24.99
CA ASN A 731 -45.68 75.01 -24.39
C ASN A 731 -46.16 76.10 -23.43
#